data_AF-A0A1G1CFT2-F1
#
_entry.id   AF-A0A1G1CFT2-F1
#
_cell.length_a   1.000
_cell.length_b   1.000
_cell.length_c   1.000
_cell.angle_alpha   90.00
_cell.angle_beta   90.00
_cell.angle_gamma   90.00
#
_symmetry.space_group_name_H-M   'P 1'
#
loop_
_entity.id
_entity.type
_entity.pdbx_description
1 polymer ?
#
loop_
_entity_poly.entity_id
_entity_poly.type
_entity_poly.pdbx_seq_one_letter_code
_entity_poly.pdbx_strand_id
1 'polypeptide(L)'
;MNRETWPVLPLPGLTLDYLGNYLAALGLLRLATRKWPTVRACWQADHLSLVNGPQDAQALVDHLVEVASAGSWTEYEKGWDTAQKADTKAKSATNVARWQARDAREQLLPMFHAHLVAGQRLGFNPLLGTGGNAGKRSFSKGRSKAAGALRGGNKAWKPEAIASDALAFLSGSPCQCLADFGAACWFSAANKAFNSGVQRPFRDGQVTPWAMVLACEGLPLLSGAACRRLGTAGKGRAAFPFVVAAAAPLNASDAGRVMAETWLPVWDRPMGLDEVSVLFRRGRAELQGRAATTAPAFSAAIVHCGVDAGVKEFRRFLLLHTTSEQTFESRLADVVPVRDRRDQTMTRVTGAMMRLRDSLPPDRKKGDRWIVAGLRGPVDQALIEFAARPCAENACALTDAAVTALRKVDRNSGHRKKKVRFSLLPPEWAHHLVGSDPLTPEIRLALALASIRPTWKDSSSRPKMVTAPFLGYWLGAEPRGRSGAWMIPESVPFRRVWGGSDLTGNLVAVLRRRLVEEAPKADAPFDGPARVGLADVQAWLDGSMDDVLLTQWGFRFSLVDWTDGRPVIDNLIRGSTGDARGEGVSGTLALFALIKPLFNAGLAETVGATKPVRVGTLSRIAAHLDGGDLDEAVKTARQAYHAVGVELADIRAPLSSSHVSRLLAALMFPVATSQVAGVHSRWRSPKRHESKE
;
A
#
# COMPACT_ATOMS: atom_id res chain seq x y z
N MET A 1 29.53 22.50 33.72
CA MET A 1 29.82 21.71 32.49
C MET A 1 29.63 22.62 31.30
N ASN A 2 30.73 23.09 30.68
CA ASN A 2 30.65 23.77 29.39
C ASN A 2 30.02 22.81 28.39
N ARG A 3 28.92 23.21 27.73
CA ARG A 3 28.41 22.48 26.56
C ARG A 3 29.46 22.68 25.47
N GLU A 4 30.26 21.65 25.19
CA GLU A 4 31.11 21.63 24.00
C GLU A 4 30.22 21.84 22.78
N THR A 5 30.37 22.97 22.10
CA THR A 5 29.67 23.27 20.86
C THR A 5 30.45 22.64 19.71
N TRP A 6 29.92 21.54 19.17
CA TRP A 6 30.54 20.92 18.00
C TRP A 6 30.31 21.80 16.75
N PRO A 7 31.35 22.04 15.92
CA PRO A 7 31.17 22.75 14.67
C PRO A 7 30.24 21.95 13.74
N VAL A 8 29.33 22.66 13.07
CA VAL A 8 28.40 22.10 12.09
C VAL A 8 28.63 22.81 10.76
N LEU A 9 29.00 22.04 9.74
CA LEU A 9 29.22 22.52 8.38
C LEU A 9 28.09 22.00 7.47
N PRO A 10 27.10 22.84 7.12
CA PRO A 10 26.06 22.47 6.15
C PRO A 10 26.62 22.46 4.72
N LEU A 11 26.20 21.47 3.92
CA LEU A 11 26.63 21.28 2.53
C LEU A 11 25.41 21.23 1.60
N PRO A 12 24.79 22.38 1.31
CA PRO A 12 23.51 22.45 0.59
C PRO A 12 23.55 21.92 -0.85
N GLY A 13 24.72 21.72 -1.44
CA GLY A 13 24.85 21.08 -2.75
C GLY A 13 24.67 19.55 -2.74
N LEU A 14 24.77 18.93 -1.57
CA LEU A 14 24.56 17.49 -1.38
C LEU A 14 23.13 17.21 -0.89
N THR A 15 22.16 17.45 -1.77
CA THR A 15 20.73 17.22 -1.48
C THR A 15 20.30 15.77 -1.60
N LEU A 16 19.15 15.43 -1.02
CA LEU A 16 18.52 14.11 -1.08
C LEU A 16 17.71 13.84 -2.37
N ASP A 17 17.71 14.75 -3.33
CA ASP A 17 16.89 14.65 -4.57
C ASP A 17 17.49 13.71 -5.61
N TYR A 18 18.81 13.53 -5.57
CA TYR A 18 19.57 12.76 -6.54
C TYR A 18 20.32 11.62 -5.87
N LEU A 19 20.23 10.42 -6.44
CA LEU A 19 20.98 9.27 -5.99
C LEU A 19 22.49 9.55 -5.97
N GLY A 20 22.99 10.25 -6.98
CA GLY A 20 24.40 10.63 -7.09
C GLY A 20 24.87 11.54 -5.95
N ASN A 21 24.05 12.48 -5.49
CA ASN A 21 24.38 13.36 -4.35
C ASN A 21 24.45 12.55 -3.05
N TYR A 22 23.53 11.61 -2.85
CA TYR A 22 23.58 10.71 -1.70
C TYR A 22 24.86 9.86 -1.69
N LEU A 23 25.24 9.29 -2.85
CA LEU A 23 26.50 8.55 -2.98
C LEU A 23 27.72 9.45 -2.73
N ALA A 24 27.70 10.67 -3.24
CA ALA A 24 28.77 11.66 -3.03
C ALA A 24 28.89 12.05 -1.55
N ALA A 25 27.77 12.20 -0.83
CA ALA A 25 27.75 12.44 0.60
C ALA A 25 28.40 11.31 1.41
N LEU A 26 28.09 10.04 1.07
CA LEU A 26 28.74 8.89 1.67
C LEU A 26 30.25 8.86 1.39
N GLY A 27 30.66 9.16 0.16
CA GLY A 27 32.07 9.26 -0.20
C GLY A 27 32.80 10.41 0.50
N LEU A 28 32.14 11.55 0.64
CA LEU A 28 32.67 12.71 1.35
C LEU A 28 32.91 12.38 2.83
N LEU A 29 31.96 11.72 3.50
CA LEU A 29 32.16 11.27 4.88
C LEU A 29 33.39 10.36 4.98
N ARG A 30 33.54 9.38 4.08
CA ARG A 30 34.71 8.48 4.04
C ARG A 30 36.04 9.22 3.90
N LEU A 31 36.09 10.30 3.12
CA LEU A 31 37.31 11.10 2.94
C LEU A 31 37.55 12.05 4.11
N ALA A 32 36.49 12.68 4.62
CA ALA A 32 36.58 13.58 5.76
C ALA A 32 37.12 12.85 7.00
N THR A 33 36.65 11.61 7.25
CA THR A 33 37.12 10.79 8.38
C THR A 33 38.63 10.52 8.36
N ARG A 34 39.29 10.60 7.19
CA ARG A 34 40.75 10.41 7.09
C ARG A 34 41.55 11.56 7.73
N LYS A 35 41.01 12.79 7.70
CA LYS A 35 41.64 13.98 8.29
C LYS A 35 41.02 14.36 9.63
N TRP A 36 39.71 14.14 9.78
CA TRP A 36 38.96 14.39 11.00
C TRP A 36 38.31 13.09 11.49
N PRO A 37 38.99 12.24 12.28
CA PRO A 37 38.48 10.93 12.68
C PRO A 37 37.16 10.96 13.47
N THR A 38 36.90 12.07 14.16
CA THR A 38 35.68 12.30 14.96
C THR A 38 34.53 12.91 14.17
N VAL A 39 34.71 13.16 12.87
CA VAL A 39 33.65 13.73 12.02
C VAL A 39 32.48 12.78 11.92
N ARG A 40 31.29 13.37 12.04
CA ARG A 40 30.01 12.70 11.87
C ARG A 40 29.24 13.38 10.76
N ALA A 41 28.29 12.67 10.17
CA ALA A 41 27.37 13.22 9.20
C ALA A 41 25.92 13.02 9.66
N CYS A 42 25.06 13.97 9.33
CA CYS A 42 23.61 13.78 9.36
C CYS A 42 22.95 14.56 8.24
N TRP A 43 21.67 14.28 8.04
CA TRP A 43 20.83 15.01 7.10
C TRP A 43 19.99 16.03 7.86
N GLN A 44 20.12 17.29 7.48
CA GLN A 44 19.36 18.41 8.05
C GLN A 44 18.81 19.26 6.90
N ALA A 45 17.53 19.65 6.98
CA ALA A 45 16.86 20.41 5.92
C ALA A 45 17.17 19.89 4.48
N ASP A 46 17.04 18.58 4.30
CA ASP A 46 17.24 17.84 3.04
C ASP A 46 18.65 17.89 2.40
N HIS A 47 19.67 18.32 3.15
CA HIS A 47 21.07 18.28 2.73
C HIS A 47 21.99 17.66 3.78
N LEU A 48 23.22 17.33 3.38
CA LEU A 48 24.24 16.78 4.26
C LEU A 48 24.82 17.88 5.16
N SER A 49 24.98 17.58 6.45
CA SER A 49 25.77 18.36 7.40
C SER A 49 26.88 17.52 7.99
N LEU A 50 28.11 18.05 8.02
CA LEU A 50 29.23 17.47 8.76
C LEU A 50 29.28 18.07 10.16
N VAL A 51 29.45 17.23 11.17
CA VAL A 51 29.48 17.62 12.58
C VAL A 51 30.80 17.18 13.21
N ASN A 52 31.42 18.06 13.98
CA ASN A 52 32.69 17.81 14.66
C ASN A 52 33.83 17.43 13.69
N GLY A 53 33.91 18.15 12.57
CA GLY A 53 34.85 17.93 11.47
C GLY A 53 35.54 19.22 11.02
N PRO A 54 35.56 19.52 9.70
CA PRO A 54 36.15 20.76 9.18
C PRO A 54 35.58 22.00 9.87
N GLN A 55 36.42 23.00 10.12
CA GLN A 55 36.00 24.27 10.74
C GLN A 55 35.10 25.08 9.80
N ASP A 56 35.37 25.02 8.50
CA ASP A 56 34.62 25.69 7.45
C ASP A 56 34.70 24.91 6.12
N ALA A 57 34.02 25.44 5.09
CA ALA A 57 34.01 24.84 3.76
C ALA A 57 35.39 24.89 3.08
N GLN A 58 36.22 25.89 3.39
CA GLN A 58 37.53 26.04 2.76
C GLN A 58 38.49 24.94 3.23
N ALA A 59 38.54 24.67 4.54
CA ALA A 59 39.34 23.59 5.10
C ALA A 59 38.95 22.22 4.51
N LEU A 60 37.67 22.01 4.23
CA LEU A 60 37.18 20.82 3.55
C LEU A 60 37.64 20.76 2.08
N VAL A 61 37.51 21.87 1.34
CA VAL A 61 37.96 21.96 -0.06
C VAL A 61 39.46 21.75 -0.17
N ASP A 62 40.27 22.34 0.71
CA ASP A 62 41.73 22.18 0.73
C ASP A 62 42.11 20.70 0.91
N HIS A 63 41.43 19.99 1.81
CA HIS A 63 41.61 18.54 1.98
C HIS A 63 41.24 17.76 0.72
N LEU A 64 40.13 18.10 0.06
CA LEU A 64 39.72 17.44 -1.18
C LEU A 64 40.73 17.68 -2.31
N VAL A 65 41.28 18.90 -2.42
CA VAL A 65 42.32 19.26 -3.40
C VAL A 65 43.65 18.57 -3.10
N GLU A 66 44.01 18.43 -1.83
CA GLU A 66 45.17 17.65 -1.39
C GLU A 66 45.03 16.17 -1.81
N VAL A 67 43.88 15.56 -1.52
CA VAL A 67 43.56 14.18 -1.93
C VAL A 67 43.60 14.05 -3.46
N ALA A 68 43.05 15.02 -4.19
CA ALA A 68 43.07 15.04 -5.64
C ALA A 68 44.48 15.09 -6.23
N SER A 69 45.31 16.00 -5.71
CA SER A 69 46.67 16.25 -6.16
C SER A 69 47.58 15.04 -5.88
N ALA A 70 47.48 14.48 -4.67
CA ALA A 70 48.15 13.23 -4.32
C ALA A 70 47.54 12.00 -5.03
N GLY A 71 46.30 12.13 -5.54
CA GLY A 71 45.43 11.06 -6.03
C GLY A 71 45.26 9.90 -5.07
N SER A 72 45.16 10.22 -3.78
CA SER A 72 44.96 9.29 -2.66
C SER A 72 43.51 8.79 -2.56
N TRP A 73 42.88 8.50 -3.70
CA TRP A 73 41.50 8.04 -3.81
C TRP A 73 41.39 6.53 -3.54
N THR A 74 40.22 6.02 -3.10
CA THR A 74 40.03 4.56 -3.01
C THR A 74 40.17 3.92 -4.39
N GLU A 75 41.00 2.88 -4.48
CA GLU A 75 41.26 2.14 -5.73
C GLU A 75 39.95 1.59 -6.33
N TYR A 76 39.76 1.78 -7.63
CA TYR A 76 38.59 1.28 -8.35
C TYR A 76 39.00 0.65 -9.68
N GLU A 77 39.46 -0.58 -9.58
CA GLU A 77 39.81 -1.42 -10.72
C GLU A 77 38.87 -2.63 -10.81
N LYS A 78 38.46 -2.96 -12.02
CA LYS A 78 37.60 -4.13 -12.27
C LYS A 78 38.45 -5.39 -12.48
N GLY A 79 39.20 -5.79 -11.46
CA GLY A 79 40.03 -7.00 -11.51
C GLY A 79 39.25 -8.28 -11.86
N TRP A 80 37.92 -8.27 -11.64
CA TRP A 80 37.01 -9.38 -11.95
C TRP A 80 36.42 -9.38 -13.37
N ASP A 81 36.70 -8.39 -14.24
CA ASP A 81 35.97 -8.20 -15.50
C ASP A 81 36.04 -9.40 -16.46
N THR A 82 37.23 -9.99 -16.62
CA THR A 82 37.44 -11.18 -17.48
C THR A 82 36.67 -12.39 -16.94
N ALA A 83 36.79 -12.65 -15.64
CA ALA A 83 36.08 -13.74 -14.97
C ALA A 83 34.55 -13.53 -15.02
N GLN A 84 34.09 -12.30 -14.80
CA GLN A 84 32.68 -11.92 -14.87
C GLN A 84 32.09 -12.19 -16.26
N LYS A 85 32.79 -11.81 -17.34
CA LYS A 85 32.34 -12.05 -18.71
C LYS A 85 32.19 -13.54 -19.02
N ALA A 86 33.15 -14.35 -18.60
CA ALA A 86 33.10 -15.80 -18.76
C ALA A 86 31.91 -16.42 -18.01
N ASP A 87 31.72 -16.04 -16.75
CA ASP A 87 30.63 -16.54 -15.90
C ASP A 87 29.24 -16.07 -16.35
N THR A 88 29.12 -14.85 -16.89
CA THR A 88 27.85 -14.32 -17.44
C THR A 88 27.41 -15.17 -18.64
N LYS A 89 28.33 -15.49 -19.56
CA LYS A 89 28.06 -16.37 -20.72
C LYS A 89 27.70 -17.78 -20.28
N ALA A 90 28.42 -18.32 -19.28
CA ALA A 90 28.21 -19.66 -18.76
C ALA A 90 27.02 -19.79 -17.78
N LYS A 91 26.38 -18.67 -17.39
CA LYS A 91 25.37 -18.61 -16.33
C LYS A 91 25.85 -19.26 -15.02
N SER A 92 27.10 -18.98 -14.65
CA SER A 92 27.82 -19.50 -13.50
C SER A 92 28.32 -18.36 -12.59
N ALA A 93 29.09 -18.68 -11.56
CA ALA A 93 29.90 -17.75 -10.75
C ALA A 93 31.30 -18.33 -10.41
N THR A 94 31.69 -19.43 -11.07
CA THR A 94 32.88 -20.20 -10.72
C THR A 94 34.18 -19.42 -10.94
N ASN A 95 34.32 -18.73 -12.07
CA ASN A 95 35.56 -18.03 -12.39
C ASN A 95 35.76 -16.83 -11.46
N VAL A 96 34.67 -16.09 -11.17
CA VAL A 96 34.72 -14.98 -10.23
C VAL A 96 34.99 -15.46 -8.81
N ALA A 97 34.39 -16.57 -8.38
CA ALA A 97 34.67 -17.15 -7.06
C ALA A 97 36.14 -17.59 -6.94
N ARG A 98 36.74 -18.14 -8.01
CA ARG A 98 38.17 -18.47 -8.06
C ARG A 98 39.06 -17.23 -7.99
N TRP A 99 38.75 -16.21 -8.79
CA TRP A 99 39.45 -14.92 -8.75
C TRP A 99 39.38 -14.31 -7.34
N GLN A 100 38.20 -14.31 -6.72
CA GLN A 100 38.01 -13.80 -5.37
C GLN A 100 38.86 -14.55 -4.33
N ALA A 101 39.00 -15.87 -4.49
CA ALA A 101 39.73 -16.70 -3.53
C ALA A 101 41.26 -16.70 -3.72
N ARG A 102 41.76 -16.42 -4.93
CA ARG A 102 43.18 -16.58 -5.28
C ARG A 102 43.88 -15.29 -5.66
N ASP A 103 43.19 -14.41 -6.38
CA ASP A 103 43.80 -13.29 -7.10
C ASP A 103 43.33 -11.93 -6.58
N ALA A 104 42.25 -11.87 -5.80
CA ALA A 104 41.70 -10.62 -5.30
C ALA A 104 42.53 -10.05 -4.14
N ARG A 105 43.00 -8.81 -4.33
CA ARG A 105 43.60 -8.01 -3.25
C ARG A 105 42.53 -7.63 -2.23
N GLU A 106 42.82 -7.77 -0.94
CA GLU A 106 41.85 -7.52 0.14
C GLU A 106 41.24 -6.11 0.06
N GLN A 107 42.05 -5.10 -0.25
CA GLN A 107 41.63 -3.71 -0.43
C GLN A 107 40.58 -3.49 -1.52
N LEU A 108 40.49 -4.38 -2.51
CA LEU A 108 39.52 -4.32 -3.60
C LEU A 108 38.20 -5.02 -3.28
N LEU A 109 38.15 -5.86 -2.24
CA LEU A 109 36.98 -6.68 -1.92
C LEU A 109 35.73 -5.83 -1.61
N PRO A 110 35.79 -4.74 -0.82
CA PRO A 110 34.61 -3.90 -0.59
C PRO A 110 34.06 -3.29 -1.88
N MET A 111 34.96 -2.81 -2.75
CA MET A 111 34.56 -2.28 -4.06
C MET A 111 33.95 -3.39 -4.93
N PHE A 112 34.54 -4.58 -4.96
CA PHE A 112 34.01 -5.74 -5.69
C PHE A 112 32.61 -6.16 -5.19
N HIS A 113 32.43 -6.31 -3.88
CA HIS A 113 31.16 -6.72 -3.27
C HIS A 113 30.06 -5.68 -3.46
N ALA A 114 30.41 -4.40 -3.63
CA ALA A 114 29.42 -3.39 -3.99
C ALA A 114 28.78 -3.68 -5.36
N HIS A 115 29.54 -4.25 -6.30
CA HIS A 115 29.13 -4.47 -7.69
C HIS A 115 28.39 -5.77 -7.91
N LEU A 116 28.90 -6.86 -7.34
CA LEU A 116 28.37 -8.18 -7.57
C LEU A 116 28.73 -9.15 -6.45
N VAL A 117 27.97 -10.22 -6.38
CA VAL A 117 28.18 -11.32 -5.43
C VAL A 117 28.22 -12.65 -6.19
N ALA A 118 29.20 -13.48 -5.87
CA ALA A 118 29.33 -14.84 -6.39
C ALA A 118 28.45 -15.81 -5.59
N GLY A 119 27.32 -16.23 -6.17
CA GLY A 119 26.44 -17.29 -5.63
C GLY A 119 26.49 -18.56 -6.46
N GLN A 120 25.33 -19.21 -6.70
CA GLN A 120 25.22 -20.21 -7.78
C GLN A 120 25.39 -19.58 -9.17
N ARG A 121 25.03 -18.30 -9.28
CA ARG A 121 25.23 -17.42 -10.43
C ARG A 121 25.69 -16.07 -9.92
N LEU A 122 26.25 -15.26 -10.82
CA LEU A 122 26.50 -13.86 -10.51
C LEU A 122 25.18 -13.15 -10.20
N GLY A 123 25.13 -12.49 -9.05
CA GLY A 123 24.11 -11.49 -8.77
C GLY A 123 24.73 -10.11 -8.86
N PHE A 124 24.18 -9.24 -9.70
CA PHE A 124 24.67 -7.88 -9.90
C PHE A 124 23.88 -6.90 -9.05
N ASN A 125 24.55 -5.86 -8.54
CA ASN A 125 23.89 -4.73 -7.93
C ASN A 125 23.25 -3.87 -9.02
N PRO A 126 21.91 -3.76 -9.09
CA PRO A 126 21.22 -2.95 -10.09
C PRO A 126 21.70 -1.48 -10.15
N LEU A 127 22.09 -0.91 -9.00
CA LEU A 127 22.62 0.45 -8.89
C LEU A 127 23.95 0.64 -9.65
N LEU A 128 24.65 -0.47 -9.92
CA LEU A 128 25.95 -0.51 -10.61
C LEU A 128 25.88 -1.27 -11.94
N GLY A 129 24.68 -1.53 -12.45
CA GLY A 129 24.44 -2.23 -13.71
C GLY A 129 25.07 -3.63 -13.75
N THR A 130 25.67 -4.01 -14.88
CA THR A 130 26.28 -5.34 -15.04
C THR A 130 27.75 -5.31 -14.60
N GLY A 131 27.96 -5.23 -13.29
CA GLY A 131 29.30 -5.25 -12.68
C GLY A 131 30.13 -4.02 -13.01
N GLY A 132 29.52 -2.83 -12.86
CA GLY A 132 30.19 -1.54 -13.04
C GLY A 132 29.97 -0.90 -14.40
N ASN A 133 29.04 -1.45 -15.19
CA ASN A 133 28.67 -0.93 -16.50
C ASN A 133 27.16 -0.75 -16.60
N ALA A 134 26.71 0.46 -16.96
CA ALA A 134 25.34 0.76 -17.36
C ALA A 134 25.32 1.08 -18.86
N GLY A 135 25.02 0.08 -19.68
CA GLY A 135 25.14 0.15 -21.13
C GLY A 135 26.59 0.39 -21.54
N LYS A 136 26.84 1.48 -22.28
CA LYS A 136 28.21 1.90 -22.67
C LYS A 136 28.95 2.68 -21.58
N ARG A 137 28.28 3.04 -20.48
CA ARG A 137 28.88 3.82 -19.37
C ARG A 137 29.64 2.87 -18.46
N SER A 138 30.94 3.10 -18.31
CA SER A 138 31.82 2.35 -17.40
C SER A 138 32.20 3.24 -16.23
N PHE A 139 31.76 2.89 -15.02
CA PHE A 139 31.95 3.72 -13.84
C PHE A 139 33.42 3.80 -13.41
N SER A 140 34.19 2.70 -13.53
CA SER A 140 35.63 2.71 -13.25
C SER A 140 36.41 3.62 -14.20
N LYS A 141 36.11 3.57 -15.51
CA LYS A 141 36.72 4.47 -16.51
C LYS A 141 36.32 5.92 -16.27
N GLY A 142 35.05 6.16 -15.96
CA GLY A 142 34.53 7.48 -15.64
C GLY A 142 35.22 8.11 -14.42
N ARG A 143 35.36 7.33 -13.34
CA ARG A 143 36.10 7.72 -12.14
C ARG A 143 37.56 8.00 -12.44
N SER A 144 38.25 7.13 -13.20
CA SER A 144 39.65 7.32 -13.58
C SER A 144 39.86 8.61 -14.37
N LYS A 145 38.98 8.89 -15.34
CA LYS A 145 38.99 10.15 -16.11
C LYS A 145 38.74 11.37 -15.22
N ALA A 146 37.81 11.29 -14.27
CA ALA A 146 37.52 12.37 -13.32
C ALA A 146 38.70 12.64 -12.38
N ALA A 147 39.28 11.60 -11.79
CA ALA A 147 40.46 11.73 -10.93
C ALA A 147 41.68 12.29 -11.69
N GLY A 148 41.89 11.86 -12.95
CA GLY A 148 42.93 12.42 -13.81
C GLY A 148 42.71 13.90 -14.12
N ALA A 149 41.46 14.32 -14.36
CA ALA A 149 41.13 15.72 -14.58
C ALA A 149 41.41 16.59 -13.34
N LEU A 150 41.12 16.08 -12.14
CA LEU A 150 41.42 16.77 -10.87
C LEU A 150 42.92 16.88 -10.59
N ARG A 151 43.76 15.98 -11.14
CA ARG A 151 45.23 16.04 -11.04
C ARG A 151 45.89 16.89 -12.14
N GLY A 152 45.12 17.77 -12.81
CA GLY A 152 45.65 18.62 -13.89
C GLY A 152 45.72 17.96 -15.27
N GLY A 153 45.07 16.80 -15.46
CA GLY A 153 44.97 16.14 -16.76
C GLY A 153 44.13 16.90 -17.80
N ASN A 154 43.36 17.92 -17.37
CA ASN A 154 42.63 18.82 -18.26
C ASN A 154 43.26 20.22 -18.24
N LYS A 155 43.97 20.58 -19.32
CA LYS A 155 44.67 21.88 -19.45
C LYS A 155 43.73 23.09 -19.38
N ALA A 156 42.42 22.91 -19.62
CA ALA A 156 41.44 23.99 -19.53
C ALA A 156 41.04 24.31 -18.08
N TRP A 157 41.29 23.40 -17.13
CA TRP A 157 40.88 23.56 -15.73
C TRP A 157 42.11 23.83 -14.87
N LYS A 158 42.33 25.11 -14.56
CA LYS A 158 43.41 25.53 -13.66
C LYS A 158 43.14 25.03 -12.23
N PRO A 159 44.18 24.86 -11.38
CA PRO A 159 43.99 24.42 -9.99
C PRO A 159 42.99 25.27 -9.20
N GLU A 160 42.98 26.59 -9.41
CA GLU A 160 42.06 27.52 -8.74
C GLU A 160 40.61 27.26 -9.16
N ALA A 161 40.39 26.93 -10.45
CA ALA A 161 39.08 26.57 -10.96
C ALA A 161 38.60 25.22 -10.38
N ILE A 162 39.50 24.25 -10.20
CA ILE A 162 39.17 22.96 -9.59
C ILE A 162 38.74 23.13 -8.13
N ALA A 163 39.46 23.95 -7.35
CA ALA A 163 39.10 24.26 -5.96
C ALA A 163 37.77 25.02 -5.86
N SER A 164 37.58 26.05 -6.71
CA SER A 164 36.32 26.79 -6.79
C SER A 164 35.14 25.89 -7.19
N ASP A 165 35.36 24.94 -8.11
CA ASP A 165 34.34 23.98 -8.52
C ASP A 165 33.97 22.99 -7.40
N ALA A 166 34.92 22.62 -6.54
CA ALA A 166 34.64 21.81 -5.35
C ALA A 166 33.70 22.55 -4.39
N LEU A 167 34.02 23.82 -4.11
CA LEU A 167 33.18 24.68 -3.28
C LEU A 167 31.80 24.89 -3.91
N ALA A 168 31.74 25.11 -5.22
CA ALA A 168 30.48 25.25 -5.96
C ALA A 168 29.62 23.99 -5.83
N PHE A 169 30.21 22.81 -6.02
CA PHE A 169 29.51 21.53 -5.87
C PHE A 169 28.97 21.33 -4.44
N LEU A 170 29.77 21.64 -3.42
CA LEU A 170 29.37 21.47 -2.01
C LEU A 170 28.33 22.50 -1.55
N SER A 171 28.35 23.71 -2.12
CA SER A 171 27.42 24.80 -1.81
C SER A 171 26.15 24.79 -2.66
N GLY A 172 26.06 23.93 -3.69
CA GLY A 172 24.94 23.90 -4.63
C GLY A 172 24.98 25.02 -5.67
N SER A 173 26.12 25.70 -5.81
CA SER A 173 26.34 26.70 -6.86
C SER A 173 26.65 26.02 -8.21
N PRO A 174 26.37 26.66 -9.35
CA PRO A 174 26.68 26.11 -10.67
C PRO A 174 28.18 25.79 -10.82
N CYS A 175 28.49 24.52 -11.09
CA CYS A 175 29.84 24.06 -11.40
C CYS A 175 30.25 24.47 -12.83
N GLN A 176 31.52 24.78 -13.03
CA GLN A 176 32.11 25.17 -14.31
C GLN A 176 32.97 24.07 -14.93
N CYS A 177 33.57 23.20 -14.11
CA CYS A 177 34.41 22.10 -14.58
C CYS A 177 33.55 20.90 -14.99
N LEU A 178 32.81 21.01 -16.09
CA LEU A 178 31.83 20.01 -16.52
C LEU A 178 32.31 19.15 -17.68
N ALA A 179 32.20 17.83 -17.56
CA ALA A 179 32.45 16.90 -18.65
C ALA A 179 31.66 15.59 -18.52
N ASP A 180 31.66 14.77 -19.58
CA ASP A 180 31.08 13.43 -19.50
C ASP A 180 32.04 12.45 -18.81
N PHE A 181 31.63 12.00 -17.62
CA PHE A 181 32.28 10.97 -16.82
C PHE A 181 31.42 9.70 -16.67
N GLY A 182 30.34 9.54 -17.44
CA GLY A 182 29.49 8.36 -17.41
C GLY A 182 28.61 8.22 -16.15
N ALA A 183 28.42 9.30 -15.39
CA ALA A 183 27.70 9.31 -14.11
C ALA A 183 26.19 9.60 -14.22
N ALA A 184 25.69 9.90 -15.42
CA ALA A 184 24.30 10.34 -15.65
C ALA A 184 23.22 9.34 -15.17
N CYS A 185 23.58 8.09 -14.89
CA CYS A 185 22.66 7.12 -14.29
C CYS A 185 22.29 7.47 -12.84
N TRP A 186 23.20 8.09 -12.08
CA TRP A 186 23.00 8.53 -10.68
C TRP A 186 22.62 10.01 -10.58
N PHE A 187 23.08 10.82 -11.55
CA PHE A 187 22.78 12.24 -11.66
C PHE A 187 21.84 12.47 -12.85
N SER A 188 20.56 12.10 -12.70
CA SER A 188 19.59 12.10 -13.80
C SER A 188 19.36 13.47 -14.43
N ALA A 189 19.39 14.56 -13.65
CA ALA A 189 19.34 15.93 -14.16
C ALA A 189 20.55 16.31 -15.04
N ALA A 190 21.67 15.62 -14.87
CA ALA A 190 22.89 15.83 -15.64
C ALA A 190 22.97 14.94 -16.90
N ASN A 191 21.87 14.27 -17.27
CA ASN A 191 21.82 13.41 -18.46
C ASN A 191 21.80 14.25 -19.76
N LYS A 192 21.87 13.55 -20.90
CA LYS A 192 21.82 14.18 -22.23
C LYS A 192 20.58 15.06 -22.35
N ALA A 193 20.79 16.33 -22.69
CA ALA A 193 19.74 17.29 -22.97
C ALA A 193 19.59 17.45 -24.48
N PHE A 194 18.35 17.43 -24.97
CA PHE A 194 18.03 17.74 -26.36
C PHE A 194 17.60 19.21 -26.47
N ASN A 195 17.64 19.78 -27.67
CA ASN A 195 17.30 21.17 -27.96
C ASN A 195 18.14 22.20 -27.18
N SER A 196 19.41 21.88 -26.93
CA SER A 196 20.32 22.70 -26.09
C SER A 196 21.11 23.76 -26.86
N GLY A 197 20.83 23.98 -28.15
CA GLY A 197 21.48 25.02 -28.95
C GLY A 197 21.19 24.90 -30.45
N VAL A 198 21.49 25.99 -31.18
CA VAL A 198 21.23 26.09 -32.63
C VAL A 198 22.25 25.30 -33.46
N GLN A 199 23.51 25.23 -33.03
CA GLN A 199 24.59 24.53 -33.75
C GLN A 199 24.66 23.02 -33.45
N ARG A 200 24.24 22.61 -32.25
CA ARG A 200 24.21 21.20 -31.85
C ARG A 200 22.87 20.93 -31.16
N PRO A 201 21.99 20.10 -31.74
CA PRO A 201 20.63 19.88 -31.23
C PRO A 201 20.59 19.08 -29.92
N PHE A 202 21.75 18.75 -29.34
CA PHE A 202 21.87 18.09 -28.05
C PHE A 202 23.17 18.45 -27.35
N ARG A 203 23.16 18.36 -26.02
CA ARG A 203 24.33 18.39 -25.14
C ARG A 203 24.48 17.02 -24.49
N ASP A 204 25.68 16.44 -24.53
CA ASP A 204 25.97 15.21 -23.80
C ASP A 204 25.80 15.42 -22.28
N GLY A 205 25.63 14.34 -21.53
CA GLY A 205 25.51 14.44 -20.07
C GLY A 205 26.82 14.92 -19.47
N GLN A 206 26.75 15.87 -18.54
CA GLN A 206 27.95 16.47 -17.95
C GLN A 206 27.79 16.64 -16.45
N VAL A 207 28.80 16.22 -15.68
CA VAL A 207 28.90 16.44 -14.24
C VAL A 207 30.28 17.02 -13.91
N THR A 208 30.41 17.62 -12.73
CA THR A 208 31.73 17.97 -12.18
C THR A 208 32.54 16.69 -11.89
N PRO A 209 33.87 16.68 -12.09
CA PRO A 209 34.68 15.54 -11.69
C PRO A 209 34.55 15.21 -10.20
N TRP A 210 34.28 16.20 -9.34
CA TRP A 210 34.06 16.00 -7.90
C TRP A 210 32.86 15.11 -7.62
N ALA A 211 31.74 15.33 -8.30
CA ALA A 211 30.54 14.51 -8.17
C ALA A 211 30.81 13.03 -8.51
N MET A 212 31.59 12.78 -9.57
CA MET A 212 31.92 11.41 -9.98
C MET A 212 32.86 10.72 -8.96
N VAL A 213 33.97 11.36 -8.58
CA VAL A 213 34.94 10.72 -7.67
C VAL A 213 34.36 10.52 -6.28
N LEU A 214 33.59 11.49 -5.75
CA LEU A 214 32.93 11.37 -4.45
C LEU A 214 31.84 10.29 -4.48
N ALA A 215 31.02 10.21 -5.54
CA ALA A 215 30.03 9.14 -5.65
C ALA A 215 30.68 7.75 -5.68
N CYS A 216 31.78 7.59 -6.43
CA CYS A 216 32.53 6.33 -6.46
C CYS A 216 33.20 5.99 -5.11
N GLU A 217 33.65 7.01 -4.37
CA GLU A 217 34.20 6.83 -3.03
C GLU A 217 33.14 6.32 -2.05
N GLY A 218 31.84 6.59 -2.24
CA GLY A 218 30.77 6.03 -1.41
C GLY A 218 30.47 4.54 -1.65
N LEU A 219 30.82 4.00 -2.82
CA LEU A 219 30.37 2.66 -3.26
C LEU A 219 30.77 1.49 -2.34
N PRO A 220 31.96 1.44 -1.71
CA PRO A 220 32.33 0.36 -0.80
C PRO A 220 31.33 0.10 0.34
N LEU A 221 30.57 1.11 0.76
CA LEU A 221 29.52 0.95 1.79
C LEU A 221 28.34 0.10 1.29
N LEU A 222 28.13 0.00 -0.03
CA LEU A 222 27.07 -0.79 -0.65
C LEU A 222 27.46 -2.26 -0.86
N SER A 223 28.45 -2.76 -0.11
CA SER A 223 28.94 -4.13 -0.20
C SER A 223 27.81 -5.15 -0.01
N GLY A 224 27.53 -5.95 -1.04
CA GLY A 224 26.54 -7.01 -1.01
C GLY A 224 27.09 -8.32 -0.44
N ALA A 225 26.16 -9.23 -0.12
CA ALA A 225 26.47 -10.57 0.37
C ALA A 225 25.59 -11.63 -0.29
N ALA A 226 26.05 -12.88 -0.26
CA ALA A 226 25.28 -14.02 -0.75
C ALA A 226 24.31 -14.47 0.35
N CYS A 227 23.01 -14.32 0.11
CA CYS A 227 21.99 -14.82 1.03
C CYS A 227 21.46 -16.17 0.53
N ARG A 228 21.39 -17.17 1.41
CA ARG A 228 20.68 -18.44 1.15
C ARG A 228 19.47 -18.53 2.05
N ARG A 229 18.33 -18.90 1.46
CA ARG A 229 17.17 -19.34 2.23
C ARG A 229 17.49 -20.72 2.80
N LEU A 230 17.45 -20.88 4.13
CA LEU A 230 17.57 -22.19 4.78
C LEU A 230 16.39 -23.08 4.31
N GLY A 231 16.70 -24.20 3.65
CA GLY A 231 15.73 -25.14 3.08
C GLY A 231 16.24 -25.81 1.79
N THR A 232 15.79 -27.04 1.53
CA THR A 232 16.28 -27.94 0.46
C THR A 232 16.12 -27.41 -0.97
N ALA A 233 15.30 -26.37 -1.19
CA ALA A 233 15.05 -25.76 -2.51
C ALA A 233 15.45 -24.26 -2.59
N GLY A 234 16.15 -23.73 -1.61
CA GLY A 234 16.52 -22.31 -1.56
C GLY A 234 17.61 -21.94 -2.58
N LYS A 235 17.27 -21.28 -3.68
CA LYS A 235 18.28 -20.66 -4.56
C LYS A 235 18.94 -19.49 -3.83
N GLY A 236 20.27 -19.49 -3.77
CA GLY A 236 21.03 -18.35 -3.25
C GLY A 236 20.80 -17.11 -4.11
N ARG A 237 20.61 -15.95 -3.49
CA ARG A 237 20.42 -14.65 -4.16
C ARG A 237 21.42 -13.65 -3.60
N ALA A 238 21.93 -12.77 -4.44
CA ALA A 238 22.69 -11.61 -3.99
C ALA A 238 21.76 -10.61 -3.31
N ALA A 239 22.14 -10.15 -2.13
CA ALA A 239 21.50 -9.04 -1.44
C ALA A 239 22.48 -7.88 -1.39
N PHE A 240 21.99 -6.68 -1.69
CA PHE A 240 22.76 -5.45 -1.58
C PHE A 240 22.03 -4.51 -0.62
N PRO A 241 22.76 -3.69 0.16
CA PRO A 241 22.17 -2.77 1.12
C PRO A 241 21.06 -1.93 0.48
N PHE A 242 19.85 -2.06 1.01
CA PHE A 242 18.68 -1.28 0.62
C PHE A 242 18.26 -1.36 -0.86
N VAL A 243 18.68 -2.39 -1.59
CA VAL A 243 18.24 -2.62 -2.97
C VAL A 243 17.21 -3.75 -3.01
N VAL A 244 16.03 -3.45 -3.54
CA VAL A 244 14.91 -4.39 -3.63
C VAL A 244 14.39 -4.52 -5.06
N ALA A 245 13.65 -5.59 -5.32
CA ALA A 245 12.90 -5.70 -6.56
C ALA A 245 11.81 -4.62 -6.60
N ALA A 246 11.59 -4.05 -7.79
CA ALA A 246 10.58 -3.02 -7.99
C ALA A 246 9.16 -3.53 -7.70
N ALA A 247 8.26 -2.58 -7.43
CA ALA A 247 6.83 -2.84 -7.40
C ALA A 247 6.36 -3.47 -8.71
N ALA A 248 5.31 -4.31 -8.65
CA ALA A 248 4.69 -4.84 -9.85
C ALA A 248 4.15 -3.69 -10.73
N PRO A 249 4.20 -3.82 -12.07
CA PRO A 249 3.78 -2.75 -12.98
C PRO A 249 2.28 -2.48 -12.87
N LEU A 250 1.88 -1.22 -13.04
CA LEU A 250 0.46 -0.82 -13.01
C LEU A 250 -0.30 -1.25 -14.25
N ASN A 251 0.37 -1.21 -15.39
CA ASN A 251 -0.17 -1.55 -16.70
C ASN A 251 0.87 -2.35 -17.52
N ALA A 252 0.45 -2.87 -18.67
CA ALA A 252 1.32 -3.70 -19.49
C ALA A 252 2.51 -2.94 -20.10
N SER A 253 2.36 -1.64 -20.38
CA SER A 253 3.44 -0.80 -20.93
C SER A 253 4.57 -0.52 -19.95
N ASP A 254 4.31 -0.60 -18.64
CA ASP A 254 5.33 -0.41 -17.61
C ASP A 254 6.12 -1.69 -17.28
N ALA A 255 5.71 -2.83 -17.83
CA ALA A 255 6.31 -4.12 -17.51
C ALA A 255 7.78 -4.20 -17.96
N GLY A 256 8.69 -4.37 -16.99
CA GLY A 256 10.13 -4.42 -17.22
C GLY A 256 10.80 -3.04 -17.35
N ARG A 257 10.05 -1.94 -17.20
CA ARG A 257 10.61 -0.57 -17.25
C ARG A 257 11.41 -0.21 -16.00
N VAL A 258 10.94 -0.65 -14.83
CA VAL A 258 11.64 -0.46 -13.55
C VAL A 258 12.46 -1.70 -13.25
N MET A 259 13.79 -1.59 -13.22
CA MET A 259 14.67 -2.75 -13.02
C MET A 259 14.76 -3.16 -11.55
N ALA A 260 14.79 -2.17 -10.64
CA ALA A 260 14.92 -2.32 -9.21
C ALA A 260 14.63 -0.98 -8.53
N GLU A 261 14.60 -0.99 -7.20
CA GLU A 261 14.47 0.20 -6.38
C GLU A 261 15.55 0.24 -5.30
N THR A 262 15.94 1.44 -4.90
CA THR A 262 16.87 1.67 -3.80
C THR A 262 16.18 2.52 -2.73
N TRP A 263 16.27 2.10 -1.48
CA TRP A 263 15.60 2.74 -0.33
C TRP A 263 16.65 3.29 0.61
N LEU A 264 17.16 4.49 0.33
CA LEU A 264 18.31 5.03 1.05
C LEU A 264 17.91 5.57 2.42
N PRO A 265 18.56 5.13 3.52
CA PRO A 265 18.22 5.61 4.86
C PRO A 265 18.66 7.06 5.04
N VAL A 266 17.84 7.84 5.73
CA VAL A 266 18.14 9.20 6.14
C VAL A 266 18.07 9.26 7.65
N TRP A 267 19.10 9.81 8.27
CA TRP A 267 19.23 9.98 9.71
C TRP A 267 19.50 11.45 10.06
N ASP A 268 18.90 11.94 11.13
CA ASP A 268 19.07 13.31 11.64
C ASP A 268 20.09 13.38 12.79
N ARG A 269 20.26 12.28 13.53
CA ARG A 269 21.30 12.16 14.57
C ARG A 269 22.68 11.89 13.94
N PRO A 270 23.71 12.72 14.21
CA PRO A 270 25.03 12.57 13.59
C PRO A 270 25.67 11.18 13.78
N MET A 271 25.90 10.49 12.66
CA MET A 271 26.57 9.18 12.62
C MET A 271 28.00 9.31 12.10
N GLY A 272 28.96 8.67 12.76
CA GLY A 272 30.32 8.49 12.26
C GLY A 272 30.39 7.42 11.17
N LEU A 273 31.55 7.31 10.51
CA LEU A 273 31.73 6.35 9.42
C LEU A 273 31.48 4.89 9.84
N ASP A 274 31.87 4.50 11.05
CA ASP A 274 31.67 3.13 11.56
C ASP A 274 30.19 2.82 11.76
N GLU A 275 29.42 3.76 12.30
CA GLU A 275 27.97 3.64 12.50
C GLU A 275 27.25 3.52 11.14
N VAL A 276 27.62 4.37 10.18
CA VAL A 276 27.11 4.30 8.80
C VAL A 276 27.50 2.96 8.15
N SER A 277 28.73 2.49 8.34
CA SER A 277 29.19 1.21 7.81
C SER A 277 28.40 0.02 8.37
N VAL A 278 28.07 0.05 9.67
CA VAL A 278 27.22 -0.96 10.31
C VAL A 278 25.78 -0.90 9.78
N LEU A 279 25.20 0.30 9.65
CA LEU A 279 23.86 0.50 9.09
C LEU A 279 23.74 -0.09 7.68
N PHE A 280 24.69 0.21 6.79
CA PHE A 280 24.70 -0.33 5.44
C PHE A 280 25.00 -1.83 5.39
N ARG A 281 25.94 -2.32 6.20
CA ARG A 281 26.27 -3.76 6.25
C ARG A 281 25.09 -4.60 6.73
N ARG A 282 24.30 -4.09 7.68
CA ARG A 282 23.06 -4.75 8.13
C ARG A 282 21.97 -4.63 7.08
N GLY A 283 21.77 -3.43 6.54
CA GLY A 283 20.76 -3.13 5.53
C GLY A 283 19.37 -3.63 5.96
N ARG A 284 19.03 -3.51 7.26
CA ARG A 284 17.93 -4.26 7.83
C ARG A 284 16.60 -3.70 7.36
N ALA A 285 15.81 -4.56 6.73
CA ALA A 285 14.40 -4.37 6.49
C ALA A 285 13.72 -5.74 6.55
N GLU A 286 12.99 -5.99 7.64
CA GLU A 286 12.39 -7.29 7.92
C GLU A 286 10.89 -7.18 8.14
N LEU A 287 10.14 -8.06 7.48
CA LEU A 287 8.72 -8.25 7.69
C LEU A 287 8.50 -9.64 8.27
N GLN A 288 8.03 -9.71 9.52
CA GLN A 288 7.76 -10.98 10.23
C GLN A 288 8.97 -11.94 10.23
N GLY A 289 10.16 -11.41 10.51
CA GLY A 289 11.41 -12.18 10.54
C GLY A 289 11.95 -12.61 9.17
N ARG A 290 11.45 -12.02 8.08
CA ARG A 290 11.94 -12.27 6.71
C ARG A 290 12.42 -10.98 6.07
N ALA A 291 13.55 -11.05 5.37
CA ALA A 291 14.07 -9.92 4.61
C ALA A 291 13.04 -9.40 3.58
N ALA A 292 12.82 -8.10 3.57
CA ALA A 292 11.97 -7.41 2.62
C ALA A 292 12.69 -7.26 1.26
N THR A 293 12.34 -8.11 0.30
CA THR A 293 13.04 -8.19 -1.00
C THR A 293 12.31 -7.50 -2.15
N THR A 294 11.16 -6.89 -1.88
CA THR A 294 10.34 -6.16 -2.85
C THR A 294 9.89 -4.83 -2.27
N ALA A 295 9.70 -3.80 -3.09
CA ALA A 295 9.21 -2.48 -2.69
C ALA A 295 8.02 -2.49 -1.69
N PRO A 296 6.89 -3.18 -1.94
CA PRO A 296 5.78 -3.23 -0.98
C PRO A 296 6.11 -3.96 0.33
N ALA A 297 7.06 -4.91 0.30
CA ALA A 297 7.52 -5.58 1.51
C ALA A 297 8.42 -4.65 2.34
N PHE A 298 9.19 -3.78 1.69
CA PHE A 298 10.05 -2.80 2.35
C PHE A 298 9.19 -1.72 3.01
N SER A 299 8.16 -1.21 2.31
CA SER A 299 7.21 -0.27 2.90
C SER A 299 6.45 -0.88 4.08
N ALA A 300 6.04 -2.15 3.99
CA ALA A 300 5.45 -2.87 5.11
C ALA A 300 6.46 -3.06 6.27
N ALA A 301 7.72 -3.35 5.99
CA ALA A 301 8.75 -3.46 7.03
C ALA A 301 8.94 -2.14 7.80
N ILE A 302 8.85 -0.98 7.12
CA ILE A 302 8.86 0.33 7.78
C ILE A 302 7.66 0.48 8.72
N VAL A 303 6.44 0.17 8.26
CA VAL A 303 5.22 0.24 9.09
C VAL A 303 5.30 -0.68 10.31
N HIS A 304 5.98 -1.82 10.19
CA HIS A 304 6.16 -2.80 11.28
C HIS A 304 7.31 -2.43 12.23
N CYS A 305 7.99 -1.30 12.02
CA CYS A 305 9.27 -0.94 12.66
C CYS A 305 10.25 -2.12 12.61
N GLY A 306 10.41 -2.72 11.43
CA GLY A 306 11.32 -3.81 11.10
C GLY A 306 12.61 -3.35 10.43
N VAL A 307 12.89 -2.05 10.50
CA VAL A 307 14.11 -1.39 9.98
C VAL A 307 15.05 -1.03 11.13
N ASP A 308 16.29 -0.66 10.82
CA ASP A 308 17.25 -0.19 11.83
C ASP A 308 16.74 1.06 12.58
N ALA A 309 16.99 1.12 13.89
CA ALA A 309 16.69 2.29 14.71
C ALA A 309 17.63 3.46 14.37
N GLY A 310 17.19 4.69 14.60
CA GLY A 310 17.97 5.90 14.29
C GLY A 310 17.90 6.34 12.83
N VAL A 311 17.17 5.60 11.99
CA VAL A 311 16.74 6.07 10.67
C VAL A 311 15.44 6.86 10.84
N LYS A 312 15.41 8.08 10.32
CA LYS A 312 14.26 8.99 10.32
C LYS A 312 13.28 8.66 9.20
N GLU A 313 13.80 8.30 8.03
CA GLU A 313 13.01 8.05 6.82
C GLU A 313 13.86 7.31 5.77
N PHE A 314 13.20 6.86 4.71
CA PHE A 314 13.83 6.28 3.53
C PHE A 314 13.49 7.10 2.28
N ARG A 315 14.51 7.41 1.49
CA ARG A 315 14.37 8.00 0.14
C ARG A 315 14.30 6.88 -0.89
N ARG A 316 13.14 6.73 -1.52
CA ARG A 316 12.86 5.67 -2.49
C ARG A 316 13.23 6.14 -3.89
N PHE A 317 14.26 5.54 -4.48
CA PHE A 317 14.68 5.78 -5.86
C PHE A 317 14.28 4.62 -6.77
N LEU A 318 13.64 4.92 -7.90
CA LEU A 318 13.40 3.97 -8.97
C LEU A 318 14.59 3.95 -9.93
N LEU A 319 15.02 2.76 -10.34
CA LEU A 319 16.01 2.58 -11.40
C LEU A 319 15.27 2.23 -12.69
N LEU A 320 15.15 3.21 -13.60
CA LEU A 320 14.25 3.16 -14.75
C LEU A 320 15.02 3.00 -16.06
N HIS A 321 14.54 2.10 -16.93
CA HIS A 321 14.89 2.12 -18.35
C HIS A 321 14.10 3.25 -19.03
N THR A 322 14.78 4.36 -19.36
CA THR A 322 14.17 5.52 -20.04
C THR A 322 14.48 5.54 -21.53
N THR A 323 15.76 5.47 -21.89
CA THR A 323 16.24 5.61 -23.28
C THR A 323 16.68 4.29 -23.92
N SER A 324 17.09 3.31 -23.12
CA SER A 324 17.40 1.95 -23.61
C SER A 324 17.29 0.93 -22.49
N GLU A 325 17.08 -0.34 -22.83
CA GLU A 325 17.08 -1.46 -21.88
C GLU A 325 18.47 -1.77 -21.29
N GLN A 326 19.53 -1.19 -21.86
CA GLN A 326 20.92 -1.44 -21.43
C GLN A 326 21.40 -0.43 -20.38
N THR A 327 20.72 0.70 -20.21
CA THR A 327 21.05 1.73 -19.21
C THR A 327 19.88 1.96 -18.27
N PHE A 328 20.13 2.56 -17.12
CA PHE A 328 19.07 3.06 -16.25
C PHE A 328 19.26 4.55 -15.94
N GLU A 329 18.21 5.13 -15.38
CA GLU A 329 18.17 6.47 -14.81
C GLU A 329 17.53 6.36 -13.42
N SER A 330 18.18 6.91 -12.40
CA SER A 330 17.61 6.99 -11.06
C SER A 330 16.65 8.16 -10.93
N ARG A 331 15.45 7.93 -10.36
CA ARG A 331 14.50 9.00 -10.02
C ARG A 331 13.98 8.82 -8.60
N LEU A 332 13.99 9.90 -7.82
CA LEU A 332 13.31 9.93 -6.53
C LEU A 332 11.80 9.76 -6.78
N ALA A 333 11.19 8.78 -6.14
CA ALA A 333 9.76 8.51 -6.23
C ALA A 333 9.02 8.95 -4.98
N ASP A 334 9.50 8.56 -3.79
CA ASP A 334 8.81 8.82 -2.53
C ASP A 334 9.79 9.07 -1.38
N VAL A 335 9.28 9.74 -0.35
CA VAL A 335 9.87 9.82 0.99
C VAL A 335 8.99 9.02 1.93
N VAL A 336 9.56 8.01 2.59
CA VAL A 336 8.79 7.13 3.49
C VAL A 336 9.30 7.29 4.92
N PRO A 337 8.55 7.98 5.80
CA PRO A 337 8.99 8.25 7.15
C PRO A 337 8.99 6.98 8.00
N VAL A 338 10.01 6.84 8.85
CA VAL A 338 10.07 5.82 9.90
C VAL A 338 9.38 6.41 11.13
N ARG A 339 8.45 5.65 11.71
CA ARG A 339 7.69 6.08 12.89
C ARG A 339 8.27 5.44 14.13
N ASP A 340 8.37 6.23 15.20
CA ASP A 340 8.85 5.77 16.50
C ASP A 340 7.87 4.83 17.21
N ARG A 341 6.57 4.94 16.91
CA ARG A 341 5.51 4.14 17.52
C ARG A 341 4.85 3.19 16.51
N ARG A 342 4.78 1.92 16.88
CA ARG A 342 4.03 0.90 16.14
C ARG A 342 2.53 1.14 16.31
N ASP A 343 1.86 1.40 15.19
CA ASP A 343 0.40 1.30 15.09
C ASP A 343 0.04 -0.17 14.78
N GLN A 344 -0.65 -0.82 15.74
CA GLN A 344 -1.02 -2.23 15.63
C GLN A 344 -2.06 -2.46 14.52
N THR A 345 -2.97 -1.52 14.30
CA THR A 345 -3.99 -1.59 13.25
C THR A 345 -3.33 -1.53 11.88
N MET A 346 -2.45 -0.54 11.65
CA MET A 346 -1.67 -0.43 10.42
C MET A 346 -0.82 -1.68 10.17
N THR A 347 -0.18 -2.21 11.22
CA THR A 347 0.64 -3.43 11.16
C THR A 347 -0.19 -4.65 10.72
N ARG A 348 -1.36 -4.86 11.33
CA ARG A 348 -2.28 -5.97 10.99
C ARG A 348 -2.82 -5.84 9.57
N VAL A 349 -3.21 -4.64 9.16
CA VAL A 349 -3.75 -4.34 7.83
C VAL A 349 -2.68 -4.51 6.75
N THR A 350 -1.53 -3.86 6.88
CA THR A 350 -0.42 -4.01 5.90
C THR A 350 0.03 -5.47 5.80
N GLY A 351 0.07 -6.21 6.91
CA GLY A 351 0.33 -7.65 6.91
C GLY A 351 -0.75 -8.47 6.16
N ALA A 352 -2.03 -8.13 6.33
CA ALA A 352 -3.14 -8.78 5.61
C ALA A 352 -3.09 -8.46 4.11
N MET A 353 -2.81 -7.21 3.73
CA MET A 353 -2.67 -6.76 2.35
C MET A 353 -1.46 -7.41 1.68
N MET A 354 -0.33 -7.57 2.37
CA MET A 354 0.81 -8.34 1.87
C MET A 354 0.46 -9.81 1.60
N ARG A 355 -0.31 -10.46 2.49
CA ARG A 355 -0.78 -11.84 2.27
C ARG A 355 -1.72 -11.95 1.07
N LEU A 356 -2.64 -11.00 0.91
CA LEU A 356 -3.49 -10.91 -0.28
C LEU A 356 -2.63 -10.77 -1.53
N ARG A 357 -1.74 -9.77 -1.55
CA ARG A 357 -0.83 -9.46 -2.64
C ARG A 357 -0.03 -10.68 -3.09
N ASP A 358 0.54 -11.43 -2.13
CA ASP A 358 1.34 -12.61 -2.45
C ASP A 358 0.51 -13.79 -2.96
N SER A 359 -0.79 -13.83 -2.65
CA SER A 359 -1.73 -14.82 -3.20
C SER A 359 -2.23 -14.47 -4.61
N LEU A 360 -2.16 -13.19 -5.02
CA LEU A 360 -2.58 -12.77 -6.36
C LEU A 360 -1.63 -13.32 -7.44
N PRO A 361 -2.12 -13.70 -8.62
CA PRO A 361 -1.26 -14.04 -9.76
C PRO A 361 -0.19 -12.96 -10.04
N PRO A 362 1.11 -13.30 -10.08
CA PRO A 362 2.16 -12.35 -10.44
C PRO A 362 2.25 -12.13 -11.95
N ASP A 363 2.70 -10.94 -12.33
CA ASP A 363 3.18 -10.67 -13.68
C ASP A 363 4.47 -11.44 -13.93
N ARG A 364 4.64 -11.99 -15.13
CA ARG A 364 5.80 -12.85 -15.43
C ARG A 364 6.26 -12.69 -16.87
N LYS A 365 7.56 -12.81 -17.07
CA LYS A 365 8.16 -12.87 -18.40
C LYS A 365 8.09 -14.31 -18.95
N LYS A 366 7.59 -14.48 -20.18
CA LYS A 366 7.59 -15.75 -20.92
C LYS A 366 8.28 -15.53 -22.26
N GLY A 367 9.52 -15.98 -22.39
CA GLY A 367 10.39 -15.58 -23.51
C GLY A 367 10.69 -14.09 -23.44
N ASP A 368 10.47 -13.36 -24.53
CA ASP A 368 10.65 -11.91 -24.59
C ASP A 368 9.40 -11.11 -24.23
N ARG A 369 8.25 -11.78 -24.05
CA ARG A 369 6.96 -11.12 -23.76
C ARG A 369 6.63 -11.15 -22.28
N TRP A 370 6.04 -10.06 -21.79
CA TRP A 370 5.43 -10.01 -20.47
C TRP A 370 3.99 -10.51 -20.51
N ILE A 371 3.65 -11.40 -19.57
CA ILE A 371 2.27 -11.78 -19.25
C ILE A 371 1.89 -10.99 -18.01
N VAL A 372 1.07 -9.96 -18.19
CA VAL A 372 0.65 -9.03 -17.14
C VAL A 372 -0.75 -9.42 -16.66
N ALA A 373 -0.83 -9.92 -15.43
CA ALA A 373 -2.09 -10.16 -14.74
C ALA A 373 -2.71 -8.83 -14.28
N GLY A 374 -1.89 -7.81 -13.97
CA GLY A 374 -2.37 -6.47 -13.61
C GLY A 374 -3.15 -6.46 -12.29
N LEU A 375 -2.79 -7.38 -11.37
CA LEU A 375 -3.45 -7.55 -10.07
C LEU A 375 -2.59 -7.03 -8.91
N ARG A 376 -1.27 -7.27 -8.95
CA ARG A 376 -0.37 -6.87 -7.85
C ARG A 376 0.02 -5.40 -7.90
N GLY A 377 0.20 -4.83 -9.09
CA GLY A 377 0.69 -3.45 -9.25
C GLY A 377 -0.10 -2.40 -8.45
N PRO A 378 -1.44 -2.31 -8.60
CA PRO A 378 -2.24 -1.37 -7.83
C PRO A 378 -2.14 -1.57 -6.30
N VAL A 379 -2.05 -2.82 -5.84
CA VAL A 379 -1.90 -3.13 -4.41
C VAL A 379 -0.49 -2.77 -3.92
N ASP A 380 0.55 -3.05 -4.72
CA ASP A 380 1.93 -2.70 -4.41
C ASP A 380 2.09 -1.18 -4.28
N GLN A 381 1.51 -0.40 -5.22
CA GLN A 381 1.53 1.06 -5.19
C GLN A 381 0.81 1.60 -3.95
N ALA A 382 -0.44 1.18 -3.72
CA ALA A 382 -1.21 1.70 -2.60
C ALA A 382 -0.60 1.35 -1.23
N LEU A 383 0.08 0.20 -1.11
CA LEU A 383 0.86 -0.15 0.09
C LEU A 383 2.04 0.80 0.33
N ILE A 384 2.70 1.25 -0.73
CA ILE A 384 3.84 2.18 -0.65
C ILE A 384 3.33 3.58 -0.31
N GLU A 385 2.29 4.06 -1.00
CA GLU A 385 1.68 5.37 -0.77
C GLU A 385 1.11 5.49 0.65
N PHE A 386 0.43 4.45 1.14
CA PHE A 386 -0.08 4.43 2.51
C PHE A 386 1.06 4.44 3.55
N ALA A 387 2.15 3.72 3.32
CA ALA A 387 3.30 3.76 4.23
C ALA A 387 3.95 5.16 4.27
N ALA A 388 4.06 5.81 3.12
CA ALA A 388 4.57 7.17 2.97
C ALA A 388 3.68 8.18 3.69
N ARG A 389 2.36 8.13 3.45
CA ARG A 389 1.37 9.06 3.98
C ARG A 389 0.10 8.32 4.45
N PRO A 390 0.00 7.93 5.73
CA PRO A 390 -1.15 7.22 6.26
C PRO A 390 -2.27 8.21 6.59
N CYS A 391 -3.08 8.52 5.59
CA CYS A 391 -4.30 9.33 5.72
C CYS A 391 -5.52 8.53 5.24
N ALA A 392 -6.72 9.08 5.45
CA ALA A 392 -7.97 8.44 5.05
C ALA A 392 -8.05 8.15 3.55
N GLU A 393 -7.56 9.07 2.72
CA GLU A 393 -7.47 8.91 1.27
C GLU A 393 -6.63 7.69 0.89
N ASN A 394 -5.41 7.57 1.42
CA ASN A 394 -4.53 6.42 1.12
C ASN A 394 -5.01 5.11 1.75
N ALA A 395 -5.71 5.17 2.90
CA ALA A 395 -6.36 4.00 3.49
C ALA A 395 -7.50 3.49 2.61
N CYS A 396 -8.32 4.40 2.06
CA CYS A 396 -9.35 4.09 1.08
C CYS A 396 -8.71 3.53 -0.20
N ALA A 397 -7.69 4.18 -0.76
CA ALA A 397 -7.00 3.74 -1.97
C ALA A 397 -6.41 2.32 -1.83
N LEU A 398 -5.80 2.00 -0.68
CA LEU A 398 -5.30 0.66 -0.38
C LEU A 398 -6.43 -0.39 -0.33
N THR A 399 -7.56 -0.04 0.28
CA THR A 399 -8.72 -0.93 0.37
C THR A 399 -9.40 -1.09 -1.00
N ASP A 400 -9.47 -0.03 -1.79
CA ASP A 400 -10.02 -0.03 -3.15
C ASP A 400 -9.15 -0.82 -4.13
N ALA A 401 -7.82 -0.75 -3.99
CA ALA A 401 -6.90 -1.58 -4.73
C ALA A 401 -7.14 -3.07 -4.44
N ALA A 402 -7.37 -3.43 -3.17
CA ALA A 402 -7.74 -4.78 -2.77
C ALA A 402 -9.11 -5.21 -3.34
N VAL A 403 -10.14 -4.38 -3.20
CA VAL A 403 -11.47 -4.63 -3.78
C VAL A 403 -11.37 -4.83 -5.29
N THR A 404 -10.65 -3.96 -5.98
CA THR A 404 -10.47 -4.02 -7.44
C THR A 404 -9.75 -5.29 -7.86
N ALA A 405 -8.66 -5.65 -7.17
CA ALA A 405 -7.93 -6.89 -7.43
C ALA A 405 -8.83 -8.13 -7.22
N LEU A 406 -9.59 -8.17 -6.12
CA LEU A 406 -10.52 -9.25 -5.82
C LEU A 406 -11.65 -9.36 -6.85
N ARG A 407 -12.24 -8.24 -7.30
CA ARG A 407 -13.24 -8.23 -8.38
C ARG A 407 -12.67 -8.73 -9.71
N LYS A 408 -11.44 -8.35 -10.06
CA LYS A 408 -10.75 -8.87 -11.25
C LYS A 408 -10.45 -10.38 -11.14
N VAL A 409 -10.19 -10.88 -9.93
CA VAL A 409 -10.05 -12.32 -9.69
C VAL A 409 -11.39 -13.01 -9.86
N ASP A 410 -12.46 -12.52 -9.21
CA ASP A 410 -13.81 -13.09 -9.32
C ASP A 410 -14.28 -13.15 -10.77
N ARG A 411 -14.11 -12.09 -11.56
CA ARG A 411 -14.57 -12.04 -12.96
C ARG A 411 -13.77 -12.91 -13.93
N ASN A 412 -12.62 -13.45 -13.53
CA ASN A 412 -11.73 -14.20 -14.42
C ASN A 412 -11.51 -15.64 -13.92
N SER A 413 -12.05 -16.62 -14.66
CA SER A 413 -11.93 -18.04 -14.31
C SER A 413 -10.48 -18.53 -14.19
N GLY A 414 -9.57 -18.00 -15.02
CA GLY A 414 -8.14 -18.29 -14.97
C GLY A 414 -7.48 -17.80 -13.67
N HIS A 415 -7.93 -16.66 -13.13
CA HIS A 415 -7.49 -16.16 -11.83
C HIS A 415 -8.11 -16.95 -10.68
N ARG A 416 -9.40 -17.30 -10.74
CA ARG A 416 -10.07 -18.12 -9.71
C ARG A 416 -9.43 -19.50 -9.54
N LYS A 417 -8.92 -20.11 -10.61
CA LYS A 417 -8.10 -21.34 -10.55
C LYS A 417 -6.90 -21.26 -9.60
N LYS A 418 -6.42 -20.05 -9.29
CA LYS A 418 -5.32 -19.83 -8.33
C LYS A 418 -5.77 -19.84 -6.87
N LYS A 419 -7.08 -19.89 -6.60
CA LYS A 419 -7.65 -19.97 -5.25
C LYS A 419 -7.09 -18.88 -4.34
N VAL A 420 -7.15 -17.64 -4.83
CA VAL A 420 -6.65 -16.41 -4.18
C VAL A 420 -7.20 -16.34 -2.75
N ARG A 421 -6.32 -16.00 -1.79
CA ARG A 421 -6.63 -16.01 -0.36
C ARG A 421 -6.38 -14.65 0.25
N PHE A 422 -7.22 -14.27 1.20
CA PHE A 422 -7.07 -13.02 1.93
C PHE A 422 -7.55 -13.16 3.37
N SER A 423 -7.25 -12.18 4.21
CA SER A 423 -7.80 -12.06 5.55
C SER A 423 -8.73 -10.87 5.56
N LEU A 424 -9.81 -10.93 6.34
CA LEU A 424 -10.56 -9.72 6.67
C LEU A 424 -9.71 -8.80 7.53
N LEU A 425 -10.02 -7.51 7.43
CA LEU A 425 -9.33 -6.44 8.10
C LEU A 425 -9.90 -6.25 9.51
N PRO A 426 -9.08 -5.82 10.48
CA PRO A 426 -9.56 -5.52 11.82
C PRO A 426 -10.63 -4.41 11.81
N PRO A 427 -11.64 -4.45 12.71
CA PRO A 427 -12.69 -3.43 12.78
C PRO A 427 -12.13 -2.02 12.98
N GLU A 428 -11.03 -1.88 13.73
CA GLU A 428 -10.35 -0.61 13.98
C GLU A 428 -9.85 0.07 12.68
N TRP A 429 -9.70 -0.68 11.59
CA TRP A 429 -9.35 -0.12 10.28
C TRP A 429 -10.40 0.88 9.78
N ALA A 430 -11.66 0.73 10.19
CA ALA A 430 -12.73 1.64 9.80
C ALA A 430 -12.44 3.09 10.22
N HIS A 431 -11.75 3.33 11.35
CA HIS A 431 -11.31 4.67 11.75
C HIS A 431 -10.31 5.29 10.77
N HIS A 432 -9.38 4.49 10.24
CA HIS A 432 -8.45 4.98 9.22
C HIS A 432 -9.15 5.23 7.90
N LEU A 433 -10.19 4.47 7.55
CA LEU A 433 -10.93 4.67 6.31
C LEU A 433 -11.72 5.98 6.31
N VAL A 434 -12.48 6.24 7.37
CA VAL A 434 -13.35 7.43 7.45
C VAL A 434 -12.60 8.68 7.88
N GLY A 435 -11.45 8.54 8.54
CA GLY A 435 -10.70 9.67 9.07
C GLY A 435 -11.41 10.34 10.24
N SER A 436 -11.43 11.66 10.24
CA SER A 436 -12.03 12.48 11.31
C SER A 436 -13.35 13.15 10.90
N ASP A 437 -13.77 13.00 9.65
CA ASP A 437 -14.98 13.65 9.15
C ASP A 437 -16.25 12.93 9.65
N PRO A 438 -17.35 13.67 9.90
CA PRO A 438 -18.64 13.06 10.19
C PRO A 438 -19.07 12.12 9.07
N LEU A 439 -19.66 10.97 9.42
CA LEU A 439 -20.11 10.03 8.42
C LEU A 439 -21.28 10.63 7.62
N THR A 440 -21.27 10.46 6.30
CA THR A 440 -22.45 10.77 5.48
C THR A 440 -23.49 9.64 5.58
N PRO A 441 -24.75 9.89 5.19
CA PRO A 441 -25.78 8.85 5.15
C PRO A 441 -25.39 7.61 4.32
N GLU A 442 -24.70 7.77 3.19
CA GLU A 442 -24.21 6.66 2.36
C GLU A 442 -23.22 5.78 3.12
N ILE A 443 -22.31 6.38 3.88
CA ILE A 443 -21.32 5.65 4.68
C ILE A 443 -22.00 4.89 5.83
N ARG A 444 -22.98 5.51 6.49
CA ARG A 444 -23.77 4.86 7.55
C ARG A 444 -24.56 3.66 7.02
N LEU A 445 -25.26 3.81 5.89
CA LEU A 445 -26.00 2.71 5.25
C LEU A 445 -25.06 1.59 4.78
N ALA A 446 -23.93 1.94 4.18
CA ALA A 446 -22.91 0.98 3.77
C ALA A 446 -22.35 0.18 4.95
N LEU A 447 -22.08 0.84 6.09
CA LEU A 447 -21.62 0.19 7.31
C LEU A 447 -22.70 -0.76 7.87
N ALA A 448 -23.95 -0.31 7.92
CA ALA A 448 -25.08 -1.13 8.36
C ALA A 448 -25.24 -2.38 7.49
N LEU A 449 -25.16 -2.24 6.16
CA LEU A 449 -25.21 -3.33 5.19
C LEU A 449 -24.03 -4.30 5.35
N ALA A 450 -22.80 -3.80 5.44
CA ALA A 450 -21.60 -4.62 5.52
C ALA A 450 -21.49 -5.39 6.85
N SER A 451 -22.08 -4.84 7.92
CA SER A 451 -22.08 -5.45 9.25
C SER A 451 -23.19 -6.48 9.50
N ILE A 452 -24.11 -6.70 8.54
CA ILE A 452 -25.15 -7.73 8.66
C ILE A 452 -24.50 -9.09 8.95
N ARG A 453 -24.97 -9.73 10.01
CA ARG A 453 -24.36 -10.97 10.51
C ARG A 453 -24.67 -12.16 9.59
N PRO A 454 -23.71 -13.08 9.39
CA PRO A 454 -24.04 -14.39 8.87
C PRO A 454 -24.86 -15.18 9.90
N THR A 455 -25.71 -16.07 9.43
CA THR A 455 -26.44 -17.04 10.25
C THR A 455 -25.74 -18.39 10.22
N TRP A 456 -25.95 -19.17 11.27
CA TRP A 456 -25.28 -20.45 11.47
C TRP A 456 -26.29 -21.51 11.87
N LYS A 457 -26.07 -22.73 11.41
CA LYS A 457 -26.80 -23.92 11.86
C LYS A 457 -25.85 -24.83 12.61
N ASP A 458 -26.26 -25.26 13.80
CA ASP A 458 -25.53 -26.30 14.52
C ASP A 458 -25.54 -27.59 13.71
N SER A 459 -24.36 -28.19 13.54
CA SER A 459 -24.22 -29.54 13.00
C SER A 459 -23.41 -30.38 13.97
N SER A 460 -23.61 -31.70 13.92
CA SER A 460 -22.97 -32.68 14.79
C SER A 460 -21.44 -32.63 14.81
N SER A 461 -20.80 -31.94 13.87
CA SER A 461 -19.35 -31.77 13.83
C SER A 461 -18.87 -30.32 13.90
N ARG A 462 -19.56 -29.35 13.26
CA ARG A 462 -19.21 -27.90 13.25
C ARG A 462 -20.40 -26.99 12.89
N PRO A 463 -20.47 -25.73 13.38
CA PRO A 463 -21.43 -24.75 12.89
C PRO A 463 -21.28 -24.55 11.38
N LYS A 464 -22.36 -24.73 10.62
CA LYS A 464 -22.40 -24.49 9.17
C LYS A 464 -22.99 -23.12 8.91
N MET A 465 -22.23 -22.26 8.24
CA MET A 465 -22.72 -20.94 7.82
C MET A 465 -23.86 -21.11 6.81
N VAL A 466 -25.05 -20.62 7.14
CA VAL A 466 -26.24 -20.69 6.30
C VAL A 466 -26.27 -19.48 5.37
N THR A 467 -26.36 -18.27 5.91
CA THR A 467 -26.16 -17.02 5.15
C THR A 467 -24.75 -16.48 5.33
N ALA A 468 -24.20 -15.81 4.31
CA ALA A 468 -22.88 -15.16 4.39
C ALA A 468 -22.95 -13.74 4.98
N PRO A 469 -21.78 -13.16 5.34
CA PRO A 469 -21.58 -11.71 5.35
C PRO A 469 -21.78 -11.12 3.95
N PHE A 470 -21.94 -9.79 3.87
CA PHE A 470 -22.20 -9.07 2.62
C PHE A 470 -21.20 -9.43 1.50
N LEU A 471 -19.92 -9.61 1.85
CA LEU A 471 -18.86 -9.98 0.90
C LEU A 471 -19.12 -11.27 0.14
N GLY A 472 -19.80 -12.24 0.75
CA GLY A 472 -20.10 -13.53 0.11
C GLY A 472 -21.05 -13.38 -1.08
N TYR A 473 -21.92 -12.38 -1.08
CA TYR A 473 -22.90 -12.18 -2.15
C TYR A 473 -22.36 -11.39 -3.34
N TRP A 474 -21.38 -10.50 -3.12
CA TRP A 474 -20.78 -9.74 -4.21
C TRP A 474 -19.49 -10.35 -4.76
N LEU A 475 -18.67 -10.96 -3.91
CA LEU A 475 -17.40 -11.56 -4.31
C LEU A 475 -17.48 -13.08 -4.49
N GLY A 476 -18.48 -13.74 -3.88
CA GLY A 476 -18.53 -15.20 -3.84
C GLY A 476 -17.41 -15.83 -3.01
N ALA A 477 -16.76 -15.07 -2.11
CA ALA A 477 -15.71 -15.62 -1.27
C ALA A 477 -16.28 -16.41 -0.10
N GLU A 478 -15.52 -17.43 0.32
CA GLU A 478 -15.91 -18.38 1.36
C GLU A 478 -14.81 -18.49 2.45
N PRO A 479 -15.18 -18.69 3.72
CA PRO A 479 -14.23 -18.88 4.80
C PRO A 479 -13.51 -20.23 4.66
N ARG A 480 -12.20 -20.24 4.93
CA ARG A 480 -11.34 -21.42 4.82
C ARG A 480 -10.95 -21.95 6.20
N GLY A 481 -11.76 -22.88 6.71
CA GLY A 481 -11.45 -23.64 7.93
C GLY A 481 -11.17 -22.75 9.15
N ARG A 482 -10.39 -23.27 10.12
CA ARG A 482 -10.08 -22.59 11.39
C ARG A 482 -9.08 -21.43 11.27
N SER A 483 -8.59 -21.14 10.06
CA SER A 483 -7.47 -20.19 9.84
C SER A 483 -7.89 -18.72 9.80
N GLY A 484 -9.19 -18.42 9.80
CA GLY A 484 -9.71 -17.06 9.60
C GLY A 484 -9.46 -16.48 8.19
N ALA A 485 -8.87 -17.25 7.28
CA ALA A 485 -8.63 -16.84 5.90
C ALA A 485 -9.88 -17.04 5.04
N TRP A 486 -10.06 -16.17 4.06
CA TRP A 486 -11.08 -16.22 3.03
C TRP A 486 -10.46 -16.62 1.69
N MET A 487 -11.27 -17.22 0.81
CA MET A 487 -10.84 -17.65 -0.52
C MET A 487 -11.92 -17.35 -1.55
N ILE A 488 -11.51 -16.95 -2.76
CA ILE A 488 -12.38 -16.99 -3.94
C ILE A 488 -12.29 -18.41 -4.55
N PRO A 489 -13.40 -19.19 -4.57
CA PRO A 489 -13.41 -20.54 -5.12
C PRO A 489 -13.28 -20.52 -6.65
N GLU A 490 -12.93 -21.67 -7.23
CA GLU A 490 -12.75 -21.81 -8.69
C GLU A 490 -14.08 -21.65 -9.44
N SER A 491 -15.11 -22.36 -8.97
CA SER A 491 -16.50 -22.26 -9.43
C SER A 491 -17.19 -21.08 -8.76
N VAL A 492 -18.05 -20.37 -9.51
CA VAL A 492 -18.86 -19.28 -8.96
C VAL A 492 -19.91 -19.87 -8.02
N PRO A 493 -19.95 -19.51 -6.74
CA PRO A 493 -21.00 -20.00 -5.84
C PRO A 493 -22.36 -19.40 -6.24
N PHE A 494 -23.45 -20.16 -6.07
CA PHE A 494 -24.82 -19.67 -6.32
C PHE A 494 -25.19 -18.44 -5.48
N ARG A 495 -24.52 -18.28 -4.34
CA ARG A 495 -24.62 -17.12 -3.46
C ARG A 495 -24.18 -15.80 -4.11
N ARG A 496 -23.24 -15.87 -5.07
CA ARG A 496 -22.67 -14.70 -5.73
C ARG A 496 -23.68 -14.15 -6.74
N VAL A 497 -24.55 -13.26 -6.26
CA VAL A 497 -25.69 -12.70 -7.02
C VAL A 497 -25.49 -11.25 -7.47
N TRP A 498 -24.50 -10.53 -6.90
CA TRP A 498 -24.26 -9.13 -7.25
C TRP A 498 -23.76 -8.97 -8.70
N GLY A 499 -24.56 -8.37 -9.57
CA GLY A 499 -24.34 -8.35 -11.02
C GLY A 499 -23.91 -7.00 -11.56
N GLY A 500 -24.30 -6.74 -12.81
CA GLY A 500 -24.20 -5.44 -13.49
C GLY A 500 -25.42 -4.54 -13.32
N SER A 501 -26.41 -4.95 -12.49
CA SER A 501 -27.58 -4.14 -12.15
C SER A 501 -27.20 -2.91 -11.33
N ASP A 502 -28.15 -1.99 -11.16
CA ASP A 502 -28.04 -0.87 -10.23
C ASP A 502 -27.96 -1.34 -8.76
N LEU A 503 -27.68 -0.42 -7.83
CA LEU A 503 -27.55 -0.74 -6.41
C LEU A 503 -28.85 -1.37 -5.87
N THR A 504 -30.00 -0.80 -6.19
CA THR A 504 -31.31 -1.29 -5.76
C THR A 504 -31.54 -2.75 -6.19
N GLY A 505 -31.37 -3.06 -7.48
CA GLY A 505 -31.55 -4.41 -8.01
C GLY A 505 -30.57 -5.41 -7.40
N ASN A 506 -29.32 -5.00 -7.15
CA ASN A 506 -28.34 -5.86 -6.47
C ASN A 506 -28.74 -6.14 -5.01
N LEU A 507 -29.20 -5.15 -4.26
CA LEU A 507 -29.68 -5.34 -2.89
C LEU A 507 -30.90 -6.26 -2.86
N VAL A 508 -31.87 -6.08 -3.76
CA VAL A 508 -33.02 -6.99 -3.89
C VAL A 508 -32.56 -8.42 -4.16
N ALA A 509 -31.60 -8.63 -5.07
CA ALA A 509 -31.04 -9.94 -5.36
C ALA A 509 -30.37 -10.57 -4.12
N VAL A 510 -29.62 -9.79 -3.35
CA VAL A 510 -29.00 -10.25 -2.09
C VAL A 510 -30.05 -10.60 -1.05
N LEU A 511 -31.08 -9.76 -0.86
CA LEU A 511 -32.18 -10.00 0.06
C LEU A 511 -32.86 -11.33 -0.25
N ARG A 512 -33.25 -11.53 -1.52
CA ARG A 512 -33.88 -12.79 -1.97
C ARG A 512 -32.97 -13.98 -1.75
N ARG A 513 -31.68 -13.84 -2.08
CA ARG A 513 -30.71 -14.92 -1.88
C ARG A 513 -30.56 -15.29 -0.40
N ARG A 514 -30.56 -14.32 0.52
CA ARG A 514 -30.53 -14.57 1.97
C ARG A 514 -31.76 -15.34 2.46
N LEU A 515 -32.96 -15.00 1.96
CA LEU A 515 -34.19 -15.72 2.30
C LEU A 515 -34.18 -17.16 1.76
N VAL A 516 -33.71 -17.37 0.53
CA VAL A 516 -33.64 -18.70 -0.12
C VAL A 516 -32.63 -19.62 0.56
N GLU A 517 -31.54 -19.09 1.12
CA GLU A 517 -30.55 -19.88 1.83
C GLU A 517 -31.03 -20.37 3.20
N GLU A 518 -32.01 -19.69 3.78
CA GLU A 518 -32.61 -20.04 5.07
C GLU A 518 -33.74 -21.08 4.95
N ALA A 519 -33.94 -21.84 6.04
CA ALA A 519 -35.09 -22.73 6.12
C ALA A 519 -36.38 -21.90 6.28
N PRO A 520 -37.54 -22.33 5.72
CA PRO A 520 -38.80 -21.58 5.86
C PRO A 520 -39.23 -21.29 7.31
N LYS A 521 -38.76 -22.10 8.27
CA LYS A 521 -39.03 -21.96 9.72
C LYS A 521 -37.97 -21.13 10.47
N ALA A 522 -36.92 -20.65 9.81
CA ALA A 522 -35.88 -19.84 10.42
C ALA A 522 -36.36 -18.40 10.68
N ASP A 523 -35.59 -17.68 11.50
CA ASP A 523 -35.79 -16.25 11.77
C ASP A 523 -35.19 -15.37 10.67
N ALA A 524 -35.57 -14.10 10.65
CA ALA A 524 -35.15 -13.15 9.62
C ALA A 524 -33.62 -12.91 9.63
N PRO A 525 -32.89 -13.16 8.52
CA PRO A 525 -31.44 -13.10 8.48
C PRO A 525 -30.90 -11.68 8.16
N PHE A 526 -31.45 -10.63 8.76
CA PHE A 526 -31.13 -9.22 8.43
C PHE A 526 -30.75 -8.36 9.64
N ASP A 527 -30.29 -8.99 10.73
CA ASP A 527 -29.82 -8.26 11.92
C ASP A 527 -28.31 -7.98 11.84
N GLY A 528 -27.89 -6.88 12.48
CA GLY A 528 -26.52 -6.40 12.46
C GLY A 528 -26.22 -5.41 13.60
N PRO A 529 -24.94 -5.23 13.97
CA PRO A 529 -24.53 -4.34 15.03
C PRO A 529 -24.61 -2.85 14.65
N ALA A 530 -24.33 -2.46 13.40
CA ALA A 530 -24.49 -1.08 12.97
C ALA A 530 -25.94 -0.83 12.54
N ARG A 531 -26.56 0.18 13.13
CA ARG A 531 -27.97 0.52 12.93
C ARG A 531 -28.09 1.95 12.42
N VAL A 532 -28.89 2.16 11.38
CA VAL A 532 -29.17 3.50 10.83
C VAL A 532 -30.46 4.09 11.39
N GLY A 533 -30.55 5.41 11.36
CA GLY A 533 -31.77 6.13 11.71
C GLY A 533 -32.80 6.17 10.57
N LEU A 534 -34.04 6.56 10.88
CA LEU A 534 -35.09 6.69 9.87
C LEU A 534 -34.82 7.78 8.83
N ALA A 535 -34.05 8.82 9.17
CA ALA A 535 -33.66 9.86 8.22
C ALA A 535 -32.79 9.30 7.08
N ASP A 536 -31.83 8.42 7.41
CA ASP A 536 -31.00 7.75 6.40
C ASP A 536 -31.85 6.83 5.50
N VAL A 537 -32.84 6.14 6.10
CA VAL A 537 -33.77 5.29 5.36
C VAL A 537 -34.69 6.13 4.45
N GLN A 538 -35.20 7.26 4.94
CA GLN A 538 -36.03 8.18 4.15
C GLN A 538 -35.26 8.67 2.92
N ALA A 539 -34.02 9.15 3.10
CA ALA A 539 -33.19 9.60 1.98
C ALA A 539 -32.88 8.47 0.97
N TRP A 540 -32.71 7.22 1.43
CA TRP A 540 -32.64 6.06 0.54
C TRP A 540 -33.94 5.86 -0.27
N LEU A 541 -35.10 5.93 0.39
CA LEU A 541 -36.40 5.72 -0.24
C LEU A 541 -36.73 6.83 -1.25
N ASP A 542 -36.33 8.07 -0.97
CA ASP A 542 -36.52 9.24 -1.85
C ASP A 542 -35.56 9.23 -3.04
N GLY A 543 -34.49 8.43 -2.96
CA GLY A 543 -33.50 8.35 -4.03
C GLY A 543 -32.51 9.50 -4.08
N SER A 544 -32.34 10.21 -2.96
CA SER A 544 -31.42 11.34 -2.84
C SER A 544 -29.98 10.94 -2.51
N MET A 545 -29.70 9.63 -2.42
CA MET A 545 -28.38 9.08 -2.10
C MET A 545 -27.49 8.89 -3.33
N ASP A 546 -26.17 9.02 -3.14
CA ASP A 546 -25.20 8.56 -4.13
C ASP A 546 -25.02 7.03 -4.06
N ASP A 547 -25.73 6.31 -4.92
CA ASP A 547 -25.67 4.85 -5.04
C ASP A 547 -24.26 4.32 -5.35
N VAL A 548 -23.43 5.10 -6.08
CA VAL A 548 -22.05 4.72 -6.41
C VAL A 548 -21.18 4.80 -5.16
N LEU A 549 -21.29 5.89 -4.41
CA LEU A 549 -20.57 6.09 -3.15
C LEU A 549 -20.95 5.02 -2.11
N LEU A 550 -22.25 4.76 -1.93
CA LEU A 550 -22.75 3.72 -1.02
C LEU A 550 -22.20 2.35 -1.41
N THR A 551 -22.20 2.02 -2.71
CA THR A 551 -21.63 0.76 -3.21
C THR A 551 -20.14 0.64 -2.91
N GLN A 552 -19.35 1.69 -3.15
CA GLN A 552 -17.91 1.70 -2.87
C GLN A 552 -17.62 1.47 -1.38
N TRP A 553 -18.32 2.19 -0.50
CA TRP A 553 -18.20 2.00 0.94
C TRP A 553 -18.67 0.63 1.41
N GLY A 554 -19.74 0.11 0.82
CA GLY A 554 -20.24 -1.24 1.10
C GLY A 554 -19.16 -2.29 0.81
N PHE A 555 -18.43 -2.15 -0.31
CA PHE A 555 -17.30 -3.03 -0.61
C PHE A 555 -16.14 -2.86 0.36
N ARG A 556 -15.74 -1.62 0.70
CA ARG A 556 -14.67 -1.35 1.68
C ARG A 556 -14.98 -2.00 3.03
N PHE A 557 -16.14 -1.72 3.61
CA PHE A 557 -16.53 -2.28 4.91
C PHE A 557 -16.80 -3.77 4.87
N SER A 558 -17.14 -4.35 3.70
CA SER A 558 -17.29 -5.81 3.59
C SER A 558 -15.96 -6.57 3.72
N LEU A 559 -14.83 -5.90 3.54
CA LEU A 559 -13.50 -6.50 3.79
C LEU A 559 -13.10 -6.43 5.27
N VAL A 560 -13.89 -5.78 6.13
CA VAL A 560 -13.65 -5.67 7.57
C VAL A 560 -14.37 -6.81 8.32
N ASP A 561 -13.71 -7.36 9.34
CA ASP A 561 -14.29 -8.35 10.24
C ASP A 561 -15.08 -7.65 11.35
N TRP A 562 -16.41 -7.71 11.25
CA TRP A 562 -17.32 -7.08 12.21
C TRP A 562 -17.73 -8.00 13.37
N THR A 563 -17.16 -9.21 13.48
CA THR A 563 -17.55 -10.20 14.50
C THR A 563 -17.49 -9.60 15.92
N ASP A 564 -16.39 -8.91 16.24
CA ASP A 564 -16.17 -8.21 17.52
C ASP A 564 -16.15 -6.68 17.36
N GLY A 565 -16.71 -6.16 16.26
CA GLY A 565 -16.58 -4.76 15.87
C GLY A 565 -17.54 -3.78 16.55
N ARG A 566 -18.40 -4.24 17.48
CA ARG A 566 -19.43 -3.40 18.11
C ARG A 566 -18.85 -2.13 18.78
N PRO A 567 -17.75 -2.18 19.56
CA PRO A 567 -17.20 -0.98 20.18
C PRO A 567 -16.76 0.08 19.15
N VAL A 568 -16.18 -0.36 18.02
CA VAL A 568 -15.75 0.53 16.93
C VAL A 568 -16.97 1.15 16.24
N ILE A 569 -17.97 0.35 15.94
CA ILE A 569 -19.23 0.81 15.33
C ILE A 569 -19.91 1.86 16.22
N ASP A 570 -20.06 1.57 17.51
CA ASP A 570 -20.70 2.49 18.45
C ASP A 570 -19.96 3.83 18.51
N ASN A 571 -18.62 3.81 18.44
CA ASN A 571 -17.81 5.03 18.41
C ASN A 571 -17.98 5.83 17.10
N LEU A 572 -18.01 5.15 15.96
CA LEU A 572 -18.22 5.77 14.66
C LEU A 572 -19.61 6.43 14.54
N ILE A 573 -20.65 5.74 15.02
CA ILE A 573 -22.03 6.22 14.93
C ILE A 573 -22.30 7.34 15.95
N ARG A 574 -21.76 7.25 17.19
CA ARG A 574 -21.91 8.31 18.21
C ARG A 574 -21.38 9.67 17.76
N GLY A 575 -20.34 9.69 16.93
CA GLY A 575 -19.81 10.94 16.35
C GLY A 575 -20.65 11.53 15.21
N SER A 576 -21.70 10.84 14.75
CA SER A 576 -22.40 11.13 13.50
C SER A 576 -23.90 11.42 13.64
N THR A 577 -24.46 11.39 14.86
CA THR A 577 -25.89 11.65 15.07
C THR A 577 -26.18 13.16 14.99
N GLY A 578 -26.39 13.66 13.77
CA GLY A 578 -27.25 14.81 13.55
C GLY A 578 -28.70 14.35 13.66
N ASP A 579 -29.38 14.71 14.75
CA ASP A 579 -30.83 14.55 14.86
C ASP A 579 -31.48 15.40 13.76
N ALA A 580 -31.94 14.77 12.68
CA ALA A 580 -32.86 15.40 11.75
C ALA A 580 -34.20 15.59 12.48
N ARG A 581 -34.31 16.71 13.19
CA ARG A 581 -35.58 17.25 13.67
C ARG A 581 -36.31 17.84 12.47
N GLY A 582 -37.50 17.34 12.15
CA GLY A 582 -38.55 18.19 11.59
C GLY A 582 -39.18 17.84 10.24
N GLU A 583 -38.93 16.67 9.64
CA GLU A 583 -39.72 16.26 8.46
C GLU A 583 -40.79 15.22 8.82
N GLY A 584 -42.00 15.42 8.31
CA GLY A 584 -43.12 14.51 8.52
C GLY A 584 -42.80 13.10 8.00
N VAL A 585 -43.42 12.08 8.60
CA VAL A 585 -43.26 10.69 8.13
C VAL A 585 -43.90 10.55 6.75
N SER A 586 -43.08 10.27 5.72
CA SER A 586 -43.59 10.00 4.37
C SER A 586 -44.43 8.70 4.32
N GLY A 587 -45.32 8.58 3.34
CA GLY A 587 -46.12 7.36 3.13
C GLY A 587 -45.25 6.12 2.92
N THR A 588 -44.17 6.23 2.13
CA THR A 588 -43.22 5.14 1.89
C THR A 588 -42.47 4.75 3.16
N LEU A 589 -42.09 5.71 4.01
CA LEU A 589 -41.45 5.42 5.30
C LEU A 589 -42.43 4.79 6.30
N ALA A 590 -43.70 5.19 6.28
CA ALA A 590 -44.73 4.54 7.07
C ALA A 590 -44.93 3.07 6.63
N LEU A 591 -44.93 2.79 5.32
CA LEU A 591 -44.96 1.43 4.76
C LEU A 591 -43.70 0.64 5.15
N PHE A 592 -42.52 1.26 5.09
CA PHE A 592 -41.29 0.66 5.58
C PHE A 592 -41.41 0.30 7.06
N ALA A 593 -41.89 1.22 7.90
CA ALA A 593 -42.07 0.98 9.33
C ALA A 593 -43.13 -0.09 9.64
N LEU A 594 -44.11 -0.30 8.74
CA LEU A 594 -45.05 -1.40 8.80
C LEU A 594 -44.39 -2.74 8.44
N ILE A 595 -43.51 -2.81 7.44
CA ILE A 595 -42.98 -4.11 6.97
C ILE A 595 -41.70 -4.52 7.71
N LYS A 596 -40.81 -3.56 8.02
CA LYS A 596 -39.49 -3.81 8.59
C LYS A 596 -39.48 -4.61 9.89
N PRO A 597 -40.41 -4.44 10.85
CA PRO A 597 -40.44 -5.26 12.06
C PRO A 597 -40.57 -6.75 11.77
N LEU A 598 -41.27 -7.15 10.72
CA LEU A 598 -41.38 -8.57 10.32
C LEU A 598 -40.00 -9.14 9.90
N PHE A 599 -39.11 -8.30 9.37
CA PHE A 599 -37.78 -8.66 8.89
C PHE A 599 -36.67 -8.51 9.95
N ASN A 600 -37.00 -8.28 11.23
CA ASN A 600 -36.03 -8.23 12.32
C ASN A 600 -36.68 -8.69 13.65
N ALA A 601 -36.20 -9.80 14.21
CA ALA A 601 -36.84 -10.42 15.39
C ALA A 601 -36.91 -9.49 16.61
N GLY A 602 -35.84 -8.77 16.95
CA GLY A 602 -35.85 -7.84 18.09
C GLY A 602 -36.76 -6.63 17.88
N LEU A 603 -36.89 -6.18 16.63
CA LEU A 603 -37.86 -5.13 16.29
C LEU A 603 -39.30 -5.66 16.32
N ALA A 604 -39.55 -6.90 15.87
CA ALA A 604 -40.85 -7.54 15.99
C ALA A 604 -41.32 -7.59 17.45
N GLU A 605 -40.43 -8.00 18.36
CA GLU A 605 -40.67 -8.02 19.81
C GLU A 605 -40.96 -6.61 20.35
N THR A 606 -40.19 -5.61 19.93
CA THR A 606 -40.40 -4.20 20.35
C THR A 606 -41.76 -3.66 19.90
N VAL A 607 -42.27 -4.11 18.75
CA VAL A 607 -43.62 -3.79 18.29
C VAL A 607 -44.68 -4.80 18.76
N GLY A 608 -44.39 -5.56 19.83
CA GLY A 608 -45.30 -6.42 20.58
C GLY A 608 -45.65 -7.76 19.93
N ALA A 609 -44.85 -8.25 18.99
CA ALA A 609 -45.01 -9.61 18.49
C ALA A 609 -44.65 -10.64 19.56
N THR A 610 -45.50 -11.64 19.76
CA THR A 610 -45.30 -12.74 20.72
C THR A 610 -44.26 -13.77 20.28
N LYS A 611 -43.94 -13.80 18.97
CA LYS A 611 -42.97 -14.70 18.35
C LYS A 611 -42.43 -14.10 17.06
N PRO A 612 -41.24 -14.49 16.60
CA PRO A 612 -40.69 -14.00 15.34
C PRO A 612 -41.49 -14.52 14.13
N VAL A 613 -41.58 -13.70 13.08
CA VAL A 613 -42.13 -14.10 11.79
C VAL A 613 -41.07 -14.90 11.03
N ARG A 614 -41.48 -16.04 10.49
CA ARG A 614 -40.56 -17.00 9.86
C ARG A 614 -40.31 -16.67 8.40
N VAL A 615 -39.13 -17.05 7.91
CA VAL A 615 -38.63 -16.81 6.54
C VAL A 615 -39.62 -17.18 5.44
N GLY A 616 -40.44 -18.22 5.60
CA GLY A 616 -41.46 -18.59 4.61
C GLY A 616 -42.46 -17.46 4.31
N THR A 617 -42.93 -16.77 5.36
CA THR A 617 -43.82 -15.60 5.22
C THR A 617 -43.07 -14.39 4.66
N LEU A 618 -41.83 -14.17 5.11
CA LEU A 618 -40.98 -13.08 4.62
C LEU A 618 -40.71 -13.21 3.12
N SER A 619 -40.52 -14.44 2.65
CA SER A 619 -40.29 -14.76 1.24
C SER A 619 -41.50 -14.41 0.37
N ARG A 620 -42.72 -14.63 0.88
CA ARG A 620 -43.96 -14.22 0.20
C ARG A 620 -44.07 -12.70 0.11
N ILE A 621 -43.85 -11.99 1.22
CA ILE A 621 -43.88 -10.52 1.24
C ILE A 621 -42.84 -9.96 0.25
N ALA A 622 -41.62 -10.49 0.27
CA ALA A 622 -40.55 -10.08 -0.63
C ALA A 622 -40.92 -10.36 -2.11
N ALA A 623 -41.57 -11.48 -2.41
CA ALA A 623 -42.00 -11.82 -3.77
C ALA A 623 -43.09 -10.87 -4.30
N HIS A 624 -44.07 -10.50 -3.47
CA HIS A 624 -45.09 -9.51 -3.85
C HIS A 624 -44.47 -8.13 -4.12
N LEU A 625 -43.58 -7.67 -3.23
CA LEU A 625 -42.87 -6.39 -3.42
C LEU A 625 -41.99 -6.40 -4.67
N ASP A 626 -41.28 -7.50 -4.95
CA ASP A 626 -40.45 -7.65 -6.15
C ASP A 626 -41.28 -7.64 -7.45
N GLY A 627 -42.50 -8.19 -7.39
CA GLY A 627 -43.48 -8.14 -8.48
C GLY A 627 -44.19 -6.79 -8.62
N GLY A 628 -43.94 -5.81 -7.73
CA GLY A 628 -44.62 -4.51 -7.71
C GLY A 628 -46.02 -4.53 -7.10
N ASP A 629 -46.46 -5.66 -6.53
CA ASP A 629 -47.77 -5.84 -5.92
C ASP A 629 -47.73 -5.41 -4.44
N LEU A 630 -47.84 -4.10 -4.22
CA LEU A 630 -47.79 -3.50 -2.89
C LEU A 630 -48.97 -3.92 -2.01
N ASP A 631 -50.16 -4.08 -2.61
CA ASP A 631 -51.38 -4.41 -1.88
C ASP A 631 -51.34 -5.83 -1.30
N GLU A 632 -50.94 -6.83 -2.10
CA GLU A 632 -50.79 -8.20 -1.59
C GLU A 632 -49.60 -8.32 -0.62
N ALA A 633 -48.54 -7.52 -0.79
CA ALA A 633 -47.46 -7.46 0.19
C ALA A 633 -47.96 -6.96 1.56
N VAL A 634 -48.74 -5.88 1.58
CA VAL A 634 -49.29 -5.30 2.82
C VAL A 634 -50.34 -6.21 3.44
N LYS A 635 -51.20 -6.85 2.63
CA LYS A 635 -52.17 -7.84 3.09
C LYS A 635 -51.47 -9.04 3.74
N THR A 636 -50.41 -9.56 3.12
CA THR A 636 -49.60 -10.64 3.69
C THR A 636 -48.91 -10.20 4.99
N ALA A 637 -48.40 -8.96 5.05
CA ALA A 637 -47.81 -8.39 6.26
C ALA A 637 -48.84 -8.28 7.40
N ARG A 638 -50.06 -7.81 7.12
CA ARG A 638 -51.16 -7.73 8.12
C ARG A 638 -51.54 -9.11 8.66
N GLN A 639 -51.65 -10.12 7.78
CA GLN A 639 -51.87 -11.50 8.20
C GLN A 639 -50.73 -12.03 9.09
N ALA A 640 -49.48 -11.67 8.77
CA ALA A 640 -48.33 -12.04 9.58
C ALA A 640 -48.39 -11.42 10.99
N TYR A 641 -48.76 -10.15 11.10
CA TYR A 641 -48.94 -9.47 12.39
C TYR A 641 -50.04 -10.10 13.25
N HIS A 642 -51.20 -10.40 12.66
CA HIS A 642 -52.27 -11.12 13.34
C HIS A 642 -51.78 -12.47 13.88
N ALA A 643 -51.01 -13.23 13.08
CA ALA A 643 -50.47 -14.52 13.48
C ALA A 643 -49.44 -14.47 14.62
N VAL A 644 -48.86 -13.29 14.89
CA VAL A 644 -47.92 -13.05 16.00
C VAL A 644 -48.51 -12.19 17.12
N GLY A 645 -49.82 -11.93 17.11
CA GLY A 645 -50.54 -11.26 18.19
C GLY A 645 -50.42 -9.74 18.20
N VAL A 646 -50.12 -9.11 17.06
CA VAL A 646 -50.11 -7.65 16.93
C VAL A 646 -51.35 -7.20 16.18
N GLU A 647 -52.23 -6.46 16.86
CA GLU A 647 -53.40 -5.86 16.24
C GLU A 647 -53.05 -4.53 15.55
N LEU A 648 -53.40 -4.44 14.27
CA LEU A 648 -53.23 -3.27 13.44
C LEU A 648 -54.58 -2.59 13.18
N ALA A 649 -54.58 -1.26 13.10
CA ALA A 649 -55.74 -0.48 12.73
C ALA A 649 -56.18 -0.78 11.29
N ASP A 650 -57.50 -0.79 11.07
CA ASP A 650 -58.06 -0.84 9.72
C ASP A 650 -57.87 0.53 9.05
N ILE A 651 -57.08 0.57 7.97
CA ILE A 651 -56.75 1.80 7.25
C ILE A 651 -57.22 1.62 5.82
N ARG A 652 -58.23 2.40 5.42
CA ARG A 652 -58.84 2.41 4.09
C ARG A 652 -58.29 3.56 3.23
N ALA A 653 -56.97 3.74 3.25
CA ALA A 653 -56.29 4.71 2.40
C ALA A 653 -55.58 3.99 1.25
N PRO A 654 -55.55 4.55 0.03
CA PRO A 654 -54.77 3.98 -1.07
C PRO A 654 -53.29 3.99 -0.69
N LEU A 655 -52.66 2.82 -0.76
CA LEU A 655 -51.24 2.66 -0.46
C LEU A 655 -50.45 2.88 -1.73
N SER A 656 -49.53 3.84 -1.71
CA SER A 656 -48.66 4.12 -2.86
C SER A 656 -47.22 4.28 -2.40
N SER A 657 -46.30 3.70 -3.17
CA SER A 657 -44.86 3.95 -3.07
C SER A 657 -44.35 4.25 -4.47
N SER A 658 -43.59 5.32 -4.62
CA SER A 658 -42.96 5.69 -5.89
C SER A 658 -41.90 4.68 -6.35
N HIS A 659 -41.31 3.93 -5.41
CA HIS A 659 -40.23 2.97 -5.69
C HIS A 659 -40.35 1.72 -4.81
N VAL A 660 -41.22 0.77 -5.20
CA VAL A 660 -41.43 -0.49 -4.45
C VAL A 660 -40.14 -1.32 -4.33
N SER A 661 -39.28 -1.30 -5.35
CA SER A 661 -37.97 -1.97 -5.34
C SER A 661 -37.01 -1.38 -4.29
N ARG A 662 -37.00 -0.06 -4.10
CA ARG A 662 -36.22 0.61 -3.03
C ARG A 662 -36.78 0.30 -1.66
N LEU A 663 -38.10 0.22 -1.52
CA LEU A 663 -38.74 -0.25 -0.29
C LEU A 663 -38.31 -1.67 0.07
N LEU A 664 -38.31 -2.59 -0.91
CA LEU A 664 -37.82 -3.96 -0.71
C LEU A 664 -36.33 -3.98 -0.33
N ALA A 665 -35.48 -3.27 -1.05
CA ALA A 665 -34.05 -3.16 -0.75
C ALA A 665 -33.80 -2.60 0.65
N ALA A 666 -34.60 -1.61 1.09
CA ALA A 666 -34.47 -0.99 2.41
C ALA A 666 -34.62 -2.00 3.57
N LEU A 667 -35.38 -3.08 3.36
CA LEU A 667 -35.57 -4.12 4.38
C LEU A 667 -34.27 -4.82 4.78
N MET A 668 -33.22 -4.75 3.94
CA MET A 668 -31.90 -5.25 4.28
C MET A 668 -31.21 -4.48 5.40
N PHE A 669 -31.45 -3.17 5.53
CA PHE A 669 -30.71 -2.33 6.47
C PHE A 669 -31.09 -2.65 7.92
N PRO A 670 -30.12 -2.93 8.81
CA PRO A 670 -30.37 -2.88 10.24
C PRO A 670 -30.65 -1.43 10.68
N VAL A 671 -31.69 -1.24 11.48
CA VAL A 671 -32.23 0.09 11.84
C VAL A 671 -32.36 0.25 13.34
N ALA A 672 -32.41 1.51 13.80
CA ALA A 672 -32.64 1.87 15.19
C ALA A 672 -34.07 1.49 15.61
N THR A 673 -34.17 0.53 16.54
CA THR A 673 -35.43 -0.12 16.90
C THR A 673 -36.48 0.84 17.44
N SER A 674 -36.06 1.80 18.28
CA SER A 674 -36.95 2.79 18.90
C SER A 674 -37.63 3.72 17.89
N GLN A 675 -36.88 4.19 16.88
CA GLN A 675 -37.42 5.11 15.87
C GLN A 675 -38.47 4.40 14.99
N VAL A 676 -38.17 3.18 14.54
CA VAL A 676 -39.13 2.39 13.74
C VAL A 676 -40.37 2.04 14.55
N ALA A 677 -40.20 1.63 15.82
CA ALA A 677 -41.33 1.33 16.70
C ALA A 677 -42.22 2.56 16.94
N GLY A 678 -41.62 3.76 17.05
CA GLY A 678 -42.33 5.03 17.14
C GLY A 678 -43.24 5.27 15.93
N VAL A 679 -42.76 5.07 14.71
CA VAL A 679 -43.60 5.18 13.50
C VAL A 679 -44.59 4.03 13.39
N HIS A 680 -44.19 2.80 13.73
CA HIS A 680 -45.06 1.63 13.72
C HIS A 680 -46.26 1.79 14.65
N SER A 681 -46.13 2.51 15.77
CA SER A 681 -47.25 2.77 16.69
C SER A 681 -48.47 3.40 16.02
N ARG A 682 -48.28 4.16 14.94
CA ARG A 682 -49.35 4.79 14.14
C ARG A 682 -50.21 3.77 13.38
N TRP A 683 -49.70 2.55 13.19
CA TRP A 683 -50.42 1.44 12.55
C TRP A 683 -51.21 0.59 13.54
N ARG A 684 -51.05 0.79 14.86
CA ARG A 684 -51.73 -0.01 15.88
C ARG A 684 -53.14 0.47 16.13
N SER A 685 -54.03 -0.46 16.46
CA SER A 685 -55.36 -0.13 16.96
C SER A 685 -55.25 0.69 18.25
N PRO A 686 -56.09 1.74 18.44
CA PRO A 686 -56.14 2.47 19.70
C PRO A 686 -56.41 1.50 20.86
N LYS A 687 -55.60 1.53 21.92
CA LYS A 687 -55.95 0.83 23.15
C LYS A 687 -57.18 1.51 23.75
N ARG A 688 -58.24 0.75 24.04
CA ARG A 688 -59.35 1.27 24.86
C ARG A 688 -58.73 1.77 26.18
N HIS A 689 -58.96 3.04 26.52
CA HIS A 689 -58.73 3.51 27.87
C HIS A 689 -59.65 2.70 28.79
N GLU A 690 -59.08 1.87 29.67
CA GLU A 690 -59.82 1.40 30.83
C GLU A 690 -60.03 2.63 31.72
N SER A 691 -61.21 3.22 31.61
CA SER A 691 -61.74 4.11 32.63
C SER A 691 -61.81 3.29 33.91
N LYS A 692 -60.95 3.61 34.89
CA LYS A 692 -61.18 3.18 36.26
C LYS A 692 -62.42 3.94 36.75
N GLU A 693 -63.54 3.25 36.87
CA GLU A 693 -64.58 3.58 37.86
C GLU A 693 -64.17 3.05 39.23
#